data_AF-A0A7X7C8Z3-F1
#
_entry.id   AF-A0A7X7C8Z3-F1
#
_cell.length_a   1.000
_cell.length_b   1.000
_cell.length_c   1.000
_cell.angle_alpha   90.00
_cell.angle_beta   90.00
_cell.angle_gamma   90.00
#
_symmetry.space_group_name_H-M   'P 1'
#
loop_
_entity.id
_entity.type
_entity.pdbx_description
1 polymer ?
#
loop_
_entity_poly.entity_id
_entity_poly.type
_entity_poly.pdbx_seq_one_letter_code
_entity_poly.pdbx_strand_id
1 'polypeptide(L)'
;MGSAGFDGQRNKAPKINGVNLVRYDDCSQLNVELKELLFQQVEAEINHRKNACEGEFVAFMPEDEGGSTNGASYTDTNIQETGVDEADLIKTDGEYTFAVIGDVVMITSVWPVSGFKKISEITPARGKARALFLDGSKLVVISTLNGAHSGGSAFYQNGDPMSEFTALEYYDVTTPSSPRLIKKEEFDGEFVSARMIASNLYLVLNLVIEMPQLQYSFPHIIPECDENGMPKPLDGYLESLENLKNDLIRQINSLNLDATVEKIEKAGGGKCDLISRSHVAFGRELMTLVSRDLNSENISGSSEAILGNGGTLYASRDNFFIGSKFRDFHALFSYDASENTVVHRMKIGGEGMIYGGSAALEGYLLDNAFEGSRWSSRYSMSQFAMSEYDGHFRVAMTRGWWSGNSDVNDTYVAVFKINDDSFDEVGRVEGIAEGERLYAVRFINDRAYLVTFLQMDPFFVMDLSDPANPKVQGELKIPGFSTYLHPLDRNRIIGIGFDTIDEGDFRWRQGIKLALFDVSDPSNPVEVGSRVFGSRGSYSSTVEEHHAFTFDVKNRILALPLEMYEGGDVSILGDYKTSGLSLIDIDDAKKFNAIGRIETFSGGSSYYYDGEDSDQNKVLRSVILDDGNGSRFVLSLTSDFMLLNKIDKKMTQIGKIQ
;
A
#
# COMPACT_ATOMS: atom_id res chain seq x y z
N MET A 1 -22.83 -29.69 -37.98
CA MET A 1 -21.87 -28.87 -38.75
C MET A 1 -22.59 -27.62 -39.20
N GLY A 2 -22.10 -26.45 -38.80
CA GLY A 2 -22.62 -25.15 -39.19
C GLY A 2 -21.61 -24.10 -38.73
N SER A 3 -20.97 -23.42 -39.69
CA SER A 3 -19.93 -22.44 -39.41
C SER A 3 -20.56 -21.10 -39.03
N ALA A 4 -20.58 -20.78 -37.75
CA ALA A 4 -20.73 -19.40 -37.31
C ALA A 4 -19.46 -18.64 -37.77
N GLY A 5 -19.63 -17.66 -38.66
CA GLY A 5 -18.52 -16.84 -39.14
C GLY A 5 -18.08 -15.86 -38.06
N PHE A 6 -16.78 -15.81 -37.77
CA PHE A 6 -16.20 -14.72 -36.99
C PHE A 6 -16.13 -13.47 -37.88
N ASP A 7 -16.97 -12.47 -37.60
CA ASP A 7 -17.06 -11.24 -38.39
C ASP A 7 -15.90 -10.26 -38.13
N GLY A 8 -15.56 -9.46 -39.14
CA GLY A 8 -14.35 -8.63 -39.20
C GLY A 8 -14.37 -7.34 -38.36
N GLN A 9 -15.04 -7.32 -37.20
CA GLN A 9 -15.16 -6.13 -36.35
C GLN A 9 -14.17 -6.10 -35.16
N ARG A 10 -13.08 -6.87 -35.21
CA ARG A 10 -12.06 -6.93 -34.14
C ARG A 10 -11.21 -5.67 -33.97
N ASN A 11 -11.20 -4.74 -34.93
CA ASN A 11 -10.40 -3.49 -34.86
C ASN A 11 -11.00 -2.42 -33.93
N LYS A 12 -11.70 -2.82 -32.87
CA LYS A 12 -12.10 -1.99 -31.72
C LYS A 12 -12.06 -2.85 -30.47
N ALA A 13 -11.53 -2.31 -29.37
CA ALA A 13 -11.64 -2.91 -28.05
C ALA A 13 -13.10 -3.31 -27.76
N PRO A 14 -13.34 -4.43 -27.03
CA PRO A 14 -14.69 -4.88 -26.71
C PRO A 14 -15.46 -3.74 -26.04
N LYS A 15 -16.71 -3.51 -26.48
CA LYS A 15 -17.53 -2.42 -25.92
C LYS A 15 -17.72 -2.63 -24.42
N ILE A 16 -17.04 -1.81 -23.62
CA ILE A 16 -17.19 -1.71 -22.18
C ILE A 16 -18.64 -1.30 -21.90
N ASN A 17 -19.47 -2.28 -21.53
CA ASN A 17 -20.89 -2.06 -21.25
C ASN A 17 -21.15 -1.75 -19.76
N GLY A 18 -20.09 -1.62 -18.96
CA GLY A 18 -20.13 -1.23 -17.55
C GLY A 18 -18.79 -1.44 -16.86
N VAL A 19 -18.59 -0.78 -15.72
CA VAL A 19 -17.40 -0.89 -14.85
C VAL A 19 -17.54 -2.00 -13.79
N ASN A 20 -18.72 -2.62 -13.72
CA ASN A 20 -19.05 -3.63 -12.72
C ASN A 20 -18.33 -4.96 -12.97
N LEU A 21 -18.01 -5.65 -11.87
CA LEU A 21 -17.51 -7.02 -11.91
C LEU A 21 -18.57 -7.97 -12.48
N VAL A 22 -18.12 -8.95 -13.26
CA VAL A 22 -18.97 -10.03 -13.80
C VAL A 22 -18.42 -11.37 -13.35
N ARG A 23 -19.27 -12.20 -12.74
CA ARG A 23 -18.93 -13.55 -12.26
C ARG A 23 -18.78 -14.51 -13.45
N TYR A 24 -17.87 -15.47 -13.37
CA TYR A 24 -17.81 -16.57 -14.34
C TYR A 24 -18.93 -17.58 -14.06
N ASP A 25 -19.62 -18.06 -15.11
CA ASP A 25 -20.59 -19.16 -14.96
C ASP A 25 -19.88 -20.51 -14.78
N ASP A 26 -18.75 -20.71 -15.47
CA ASP A 26 -17.89 -21.90 -15.38
C ASP A 26 -16.46 -21.62 -15.88
N CYS A 27 -15.57 -22.62 -15.74
CA CYS A 27 -14.17 -22.51 -16.16
C CYS A 27 -13.93 -22.50 -17.68
N SER A 28 -14.94 -22.82 -18.50
CA SER A 28 -14.81 -22.71 -19.97
C SER A 28 -14.79 -21.25 -20.41
N GLN A 29 -15.54 -20.38 -19.73
CA GLN A 29 -15.44 -18.94 -19.91
C GLN A 29 -14.06 -18.40 -19.52
N LEU A 30 -13.49 -18.87 -18.40
CA LEU A 30 -12.15 -18.47 -17.96
C LEU A 30 -11.07 -18.87 -19.00
N ASN A 31 -11.14 -20.08 -19.57
CA ASN A 31 -10.22 -20.52 -20.64
C ASN A 31 -10.30 -19.60 -21.88
N VAL A 32 -11.50 -19.11 -22.23
CA VAL A 32 -11.71 -18.13 -23.31
C VAL A 32 -11.13 -16.76 -22.95
N GLU A 33 -11.40 -16.23 -21.75
CA GLU A 33 -10.89 -14.93 -21.31
C GLU A 33 -9.36 -14.91 -21.30
N LEU A 34 -8.72 -15.98 -20.79
CA LEU A 34 -7.25 -16.11 -20.78
C LEU A 34 -6.64 -16.09 -22.19
N LYS A 35 -7.35 -16.62 -23.20
CA LYS A 35 -6.92 -16.49 -24.62
C LYS A 35 -7.16 -15.09 -25.16
N GLU A 36 -8.23 -14.41 -24.74
CA GLU A 36 -8.50 -13.03 -25.13
C GLU A 36 -7.48 -12.04 -24.55
N LEU A 37 -7.02 -12.24 -23.30
CA LEU A 37 -5.90 -11.48 -22.73
C LEU A 37 -4.61 -11.62 -23.57
N LEU A 38 -4.30 -12.82 -24.05
CA LEU A 38 -3.17 -13.03 -24.97
C LEU A 38 -3.39 -12.39 -26.34
N PHE A 39 -4.62 -12.41 -26.88
CA PHE A 39 -4.93 -11.71 -28.13
C PHE A 39 -4.77 -10.19 -27.95
N GLN A 40 -5.26 -9.60 -26.85
CA GLN A 40 -5.11 -8.17 -26.56
C GLN A 40 -3.64 -7.77 -26.35
N GLN A 41 -2.85 -8.58 -25.63
CA GLN A 41 -1.40 -8.36 -25.50
C GLN A 41 -0.69 -8.34 -26.86
N VAL A 42 -1.05 -9.25 -27.77
CA VAL A 42 -0.49 -9.30 -29.14
C VAL A 42 -1.00 -8.15 -30.02
N GLU A 43 -2.28 -7.79 -29.95
CA GLU A 43 -2.84 -6.61 -30.64
C GLU A 43 -2.09 -5.33 -30.22
N ALA A 44 -1.85 -5.14 -28.91
CA ALA A 44 -1.17 -3.98 -28.37
C ALA A 44 0.31 -3.90 -28.77
N GLU A 45 1.09 -4.97 -28.57
CA GLU A 45 2.50 -5.03 -28.98
C GLU A 45 2.67 -4.82 -30.50
N ILE A 46 1.80 -5.41 -31.32
CA ILE A 46 1.84 -5.21 -32.78
C ILE A 46 1.49 -3.76 -33.15
N ASN A 47 0.53 -3.13 -32.47
CA ASN A 47 0.19 -1.73 -32.72
C ASN A 47 1.29 -0.76 -32.23
N HIS A 48 1.98 -1.07 -31.13
CA HIS A 48 3.18 -0.37 -30.70
C HIS A 48 4.29 -0.45 -31.76
N ARG A 49 4.62 -1.66 -32.24
CA ARG A 49 5.61 -1.88 -33.31
C ARG A 49 5.27 -1.16 -34.61
N LYS A 50 3.98 -1.00 -34.95
CA LYS A 50 3.53 -0.23 -36.12
C LYS A 50 3.78 1.28 -36.00
N ASN A 51 3.98 1.79 -34.79
CA ASN A 51 4.16 3.22 -34.49
C ASN A 51 5.59 3.58 -34.02
N ALA A 52 6.41 2.62 -33.60
CA ALA A 52 7.77 2.86 -33.09
C ALA A 52 8.84 3.00 -34.19
N CYS A 53 9.91 3.76 -33.91
CA CYS A 53 10.99 4.04 -34.87
C CYS A 53 12.38 4.21 -34.21
N GLU A 54 13.46 4.17 -35.01
CA GLU A 54 14.85 4.30 -34.53
C GLU A 54 15.10 5.68 -33.93
N GLY A 55 15.17 5.73 -32.60
CA GLY A 55 15.31 6.92 -31.77
C GLY A 55 14.71 6.70 -30.38
N GLU A 56 13.58 5.99 -30.33
CA GLU A 56 12.91 5.64 -29.08
C GLU A 56 13.42 4.30 -28.52
N PHE A 57 14.49 4.36 -27.74
CA PHE A 57 14.91 3.25 -26.87
C PHE A 57 15.39 3.74 -25.50
N VAL A 58 14.46 4.33 -24.74
CA VAL A 58 14.70 4.71 -23.34
C VAL A 58 14.30 3.54 -22.43
N ALA A 59 15.22 2.60 -22.24
CA ALA A 59 15.02 1.47 -21.33
C ALA A 59 15.12 1.91 -19.86
N PHE A 60 13.98 2.23 -19.24
CA PHE A 60 13.87 2.39 -17.79
C PHE A 60 13.22 1.17 -17.15
N MET A 61 13.98 0.49 -16.28
CA MET A 61 13.46 -0.45 -15.29
C MET A 61 13.50 0.20 -13.90
N PRO A 62 12.37 0.21 -13.18
CA PRO A 62 12.32 0.16 -11.71
C PRO A 62 11.60 -1.12 -11.20
N GLU A 63 11.75 -1.45 -9.91
CA GLU A 63 11.31 -2.71 -9.23
C GLU A 63 9.97 -2.51 -8.38
N ASP A 64 9.69 -3.22 -7.25
CA ASP A 64 8.29 -3.67 -6.87
C ASP A 64 7.67 -3.50 -5.41
N GLU A 65 6.34 -3.19 -5.28
CA GLU A 65 5.32 -3.32 -4.13
C GLU A 65 5.50 -2.56 -2.76
N GLY A 66 4.55 -2.34 -1.80
CA GLY A 66 3.22 -2.92 -1.34
C GLY A 66 2.55 -2.07 -0.18
N GLY A 67 1.85 -2.46 0.92
CA GLY A 67 1.41 -3.74 1.57
C GLY A 67 0.73 -3.71 3.03
N SER A 68 0.44 -2.56 3.70
CA SER A 68 -0.32 -2.30 5.00
C SER A 68 -0.08 -3.02 6.39
N THR A 69 -0.76 -2.50 7.47
CA THR A 69 -1.25 -3.09 8.79
C THR A 69 -0.74 -2.72 10.26
N ASN A 70 -1.65 -2.45 11.26
CA ASN A 70 -1.63 -2.44 12.80
C ASN A 70 -2.98 -2.94 13.47
N GLY A 71 -3.26 -3.35 14.76
CA GLY A 71 -2.59 -3.44 16.11
C GLY A 71 -3.51 -3.74 17.38
N ALA A 72 -3.32 -3.19 18.62
CA ALA A 72 -4.26 -3.11 19.81
C ALA A 72 -3.73 -2.19 20.99
N SER A 73 -4.32 -2.10 22.22
CA SER A 73 -4.01 -1.03 23.25
C SER A 73 -3.58 -1.46 24.68
N TYR A 74 -2.53 -0.95 25.38
CA TYR A 74 -1.36 -0.12 25.02
C TYR A 74 -1.64 1.21 24.29
N THR A 75 -0.62 1.91 23.79
CA THR A 75 -0.87 2.77 22.62
C THR A 75 -1.30 1.86 21.49
N ASP A 76 -2.57 1.97 21.10
CA ASP A 76 -3.04 1.45 19.83
C ASP A 76 -2.28 2.14 18.69
N THR A 77 -1.13 1.54 18.37
CA THR A 77 -0.87 1.04 17.03
C THR A 77 -1.85 1.61 16.02
N ASN A 78 -1.47 2.78 15.53
CA ASN A 78 -2.21 3.71 14.70
C ASN A 78 -2.95 3.02 13.52
N ILE A 79 -4.24 2.75 13.67
CA ILE A 79 -5.13 2.18 12.63
C ILE A 79 -5.73 3.25 11.70
N GLN A 80 -6.18 2.85 10.50
CA GLN A 80 -6.92 3.78 9.64
C GLN A 80 -8.31 4.13 10.19
N GLU A 81 -9.13 3.13 10.55
CA GLU A 81 -10.56 3.27 10.89
C GLU A 81 -10.93 2.70 12.26
N THR A 82 -11.85 3.36 12.96
CA THR A 82 -12.22 2.98 14.34
C THR A 82 -13.02 1.67 14.37
N GLY A 83 -12.43 0.63 14.94
CA GLY A 83 -13.04 -0.71 15.05
C GLY A 83 -12.79 -1.61 13.83
N VAL A 84 -11.87 -1.20 12.95
CA VAL A 84 -11.25 -2.05 11.93
C VAL A 84 -9.80 -2.26 12.38
N ASP A 85 -9.52 -3.42 12.95
CA ASP A 85 -8.14 -3.82 13.22
C ASP A 85 -7.47 -4.25 11.91
N GLU A 86 -6.16 -4.18 11.85
CA GLU A 86 -5.31 -4.63 10.75
C GLU A 86 -4.24 -5.58 11.35
N ALA A 87 -3.52 -6.39 10.57
CA ALA A 87 -2.45 -7.24 11.12
C ALA A 87 -1.27 -6.40 11.72
N ASP A 88 -0.19 -6.96 12.28
CA ASP A 88 1.06 -6.19 12.47
C ASP A 88 2.34 -7.03 12.66
N LEU A 89 3.50 -6.38 12.61
CA LEU A 89 4.74 -6.82 13.22
C LEU A 89 4.65 -7.01 14.76
N ILE A 90 3.83 -6.23 15.48
CA ILE A 90 3.60 -6.39 16.93
C ILE A 90 2.13 -6.29 17.36
N LYS A 91 1.71 -7.29 18.13
CA LYS A 91 0.47 -7.29 18.92
C LYS A 91 0.83 -7.47 20.40
N THR A 92 -0.04 -7.06 21.31
CA THR A 92 0.07 -7.30 22.76
C THR A 92 -1.32 -7.39 23.40
N ASP A 93 -1.42 -7.95 24.61
CA ASP A 93 -2.63 -7.97 25.45
C ASP A 93 -2.50 -7.04 26.68
N GLY A 94 -1.43 -6.25 26.75
CA GLY A 94 -1.03 -5.44 27.90
C GLY A 94 -0.08 -6.13 28.88
N GLU A 95 -0.05 -7.46 28.95
CA GLU A 95 0.90 -8.24 29.76
C GLU A 95 2.04 -8.86 28.96
N TYR A 96 1.72 -9.32 27.74
CA TYR A 96 2.61 -9.98 26.81
C TYR A 96 2.62 -9.28 25.45
N THR A 97 3.76 -9.28 24.77
CA THR A 97 3.91 -8.96 23.35
C THR A 97 4.10 -10.21 22.52
N PHE A 98 3.50 -10.19 21.33
CA PHE A 98 3.62 -11.13 20.25
C PHE A 98 4.23 -10.32 19.10
N ALA A 99 5.52 -10.49 18.85
CA ALA A 99 6.26 -9.64 17.91
C ALA A 99 7.04 -10.48 16.91
N VAL A 100 7.02 -10.11 15.63
CA VAL A 100 7.89 -10.69 14.62
C VAL A 100 9.31 -10.16 14.83
N ILE A 101 10.26 -11.06 15.07
CA ILE A 101 11.70 -10.77 15.19
C ILE A 101 12.43 -11.82 14.35
N GLY A 102 13.27 -11.36 13.42
CA GLY A 102 13.80 -12.19 12.34
C GLY A 102 12.66 -12.83 11.53
N ASP A 103 12.56 -14.16 11.59
CA ASP A 103 11.58 -14.96 10.84
C ASP A 103 10.46 -15.55 11.73
N VAL A 104 10.48 -15.28 13.04
CA VAL A 104 9.66 -15.99 14.05
C VAL A 104 8.82 -15.02 14.88
N VAL A 105 7.75 -15.54 15.49
CA VAL A 105 6.95 -14.76 16.45
C VAL A 105 7.49 -14.99 17.85
N MET A 106 8.14 -13.96 18.41
CA MET A 106 8.60 -13.98 19.78
C MET A 106 7.46 -13.59 20.73
N ILE A 107 7.26 -14.39 21.78
CA ILE A 107 6.30 -14.09 22.84
C ILE A 107 7.08 -13.64 24.07
N THR A 108 6.84 -12.43 24.53
CA THR A 108 7.61 -11.73 25.56
C THR A 108 6.67 -11.18 26.63
N SER A 109 7.00 -11.32 27.91
CA SER A 109 6.29 -10.59 28.97
C SER A 109 6.82 -9.16 28.99
N VAL A 110 5.92 -8.17 28.93
CA VAL A 110 6.23 -6.74 29.05
C VAL A 110 5.70 -6.13 30.35
N TRP A 111 4.63 -6.71 30.91
CA TRP A 111 4.10 -6.32 32.22
C TRP A 111 4.07 -7.52 33.20
N PRO A 112 4.37 -7.32 34.50
CA PRO A 112 5.05 -6.15 35.06
C PRO A 112 6.49 -6.05 34.54
N VAL A 113 7.00 -4.84 34.31
CA VAL A 113 8.33 -4.61 33.68
C VAL A 113 9.53 -5.26 34.38
N SER A 114 9.41 -5.59 35.67
CA SER A 114 10.42 -6.35 36.42
C SER A 114 10.52 -7.83 36.00
N GLY A 115 9.52 -8.33 35.26
CA GLY A 115 9.48 -9.64 34.65
C GLY A 115 9.90 -9.68 33.17
N PHE A 116 10.32 -8.55 32.58
CA PHE A 116 10.58 -8.42 31.14
C PHE A 116 11.56 -9.49 30.61
N LYS A 117 11.05 -10.40 29.78
CA LYS A 117 11.78 -11.55 29.23
C LYS A 117 11.02 -12.25 28.10
N LYS A 118 11.76 -12.98 27.26
CA LYS A 118 11.21 -14.00 26.34
C LYS A 118 10.51 -15.10 27.15
N ILE A 119 9.29 -15.44 26.74
CA ILE A 119 8.41 -16.43 27.37
C ILE A 119 8.34 -17.70 26.52
N SER A 120 8.16 -17.53 25.21
CA SER A 120 8.27 -18.59 24.21
C SER A 120 8.55 -18.01 22.82
N GLU A 121 8.47 -18.86 21.80
CA GLU A 121 8.63 -18.51 20.39
C GLU A 121 7.69 -19.41 19.57
N ILE A 122 7.19 -18.87 18.45
CA ILE A 122 6.49 -19.64 17.41
C ILE A 122 7.31 -19.50 16.12
N THR A 123 7.93 -20.60 15.70
CA THR A 123 8.47 -20.75 14.35
C THR A 123 7.33 -21.19 13.42
N PRO A 124 7.00 -20.46 12.35
CA PRO A 124 5.98 -20.89 11.39
C PRO A 124 6.31 -22.24 10.75
N ALA A 125 5.30 -23.07 10.46
CA ALA A 125 5.54 -24.38 9.84
C ALA A 125 5.78 -24.32 8.33
N ARG A 126 5.60 -23.15 7.69
CA ARG A 126 6.04 -22.84 6.31
C ARG A 126 6.31 -21.34 6.18
N GLY A 127 7.46 -20.99 5.59
CA GLY A 127 7.83 -19.60 5.36
C GLY A 127 8.38 -18.89 6.60
N LYS A 128 8.35 -17.56 6.54
CA LYS A 128 8.81 -16.62 7.55
C LYS A 128 7.63 -15.78 8.03
N ALA A 129 7.55 -15.46 9.32
CA ALA A 129 6.49 -14.60 9.85
C ALA A 129 6.54 -13.22 9.20
N ARG A 130 5.38 -12.70 8.79
CA ARG A 130 5.19 -11.44 8.05
C ARG A 130 4.31 -10.43 8.79
N ALA A 131 3.25 -10.91 9.45
CA ALA A 131 2.27 -10.09 10.17
C ALA A 131 1.43 -10.95 11.14
N LEU A 132 0.74 -10.32 12.09
CA LEU A 132 0.05 -10.96 13.23
C LEU A 132 -1.33 -10.34 13.49
N PHE A 133 -2.30 -11.10 13.99
CA PHE A 133 -3.50 -10.57 14.68
C PHE A 133 -3.61 -11.14 16.08
N LEU A 134 -4.26 -10.42 17.00
CA LEU A 134 -4.60 -10.93 18.34
C LEU A 134 -6.05 -10.59 18.71
N ASP A 135 -6.91 -11.61 18.69
CA ASP A 135 -8.32 -11.53 19.10
C ASP A 135 -8.51 -12.23 20.45
N GLY A 136 -8.41 -11.45 21.54
CA GLY A 136 -8.40 -11.99 22.90
C GLY A 136 -7.22 -12.94 23.12
N SER A 137 -7.47 -14.24 23.21
CA SER A 137 -6.43 -15.28 23.32
C SER A 137 -6.17 -16.06 22.02
N LYS A 138 -6.64 -15.55 20.87
CA LYS A 138 -6.37 -16.13 19.55
C LYS A 138 -5.34 -15.27 18.81
N LEU A 139 -4.15 -15.81 18.63
CA LEU A 139 -3.12 -15.22 17.77
C LEU A 139 -3.27 -15.79 16.35
N VAL A 140 -3.38 -14.95 15.33
CA VAL A 140 -3.19 -15.36 13.93
C VAL A 140 -1.78 -14.99 13.51
N VAL A 141 -1.04 -15.95 12.96
CA VAL A 141 0.28 -15.71 12.37
C VAL A 141 0.16 -15.81 10.86
N ILE A 142 0.48 -14.71 10.17
CA ILE A 142 0.57 -14.63 8.71
C ILE A 142 2.04 -14.80 8.33
N SER A 143 2.33 -15.78 7.47
CA SER A 143 3.69 -16.08 7.01
C SER A 143 3.76 -16.17 5.49
N THR A 144 4.85 -15.69 4.89
CA THR A 144 5.10 -15.69 3.44
C THR A 144 6.47 -16.29 3.12
N LEU A 145 6.86 -16.34 1.84
CA LEU A 145 8.21 -16.76 1.45
C LEU A 145 9.30 -15.89 2.09
N ASN A 146 9.12 -14.57 2.06
CA ASN A 146 10.16 -13.58 2.35
C ASN A 146 10.03 -12.94 3.75
N GLY A 147 8.85 -12.98 4.36
CA GLY A 147 8.62 -12.56 5.75
C GLY A 147 8.54 -11.05 5.99
N ALA A 148 8.71 -10.65 7.24
CA ALA A 148 8.59 -9.26 7.70
C ALA A 148 9.75 -8.33 7.32
N HIS A 149 10.90 -8.88 6.91
CA HIS A 149 12.17 -8.14 6.89
C HIS A 149 12.91 -8.13 5.54
N SER A 150 12.34 -8.69 4.48
CA SER A 150 12.92 -8.63 3.12
C SER A 150 12.70 -7.26 2.46
N GLY A 151 13.74 -6.45 2.27
CA GLY A 151 13.66 -5.17 1.55
C GLY A 151 13.63 -5.27 0.02
N GLY A 152 13.43 -6.47 -0.54
CA GLY A 152 13.43 -6.71 -1.98
C GLY A 152 12.53 -7.87 -2.38
N SER A 153 11.99 -7.75 -3.58
CA SER A 153 11.39 -8.80 -4.38
C SER A 153 12.43 -9.87 -4.76
N ALA A 154 11.97 -11.08 -5.12
CA ALA A 154 12.84 -12.23 -5.35
C ALA A 154 13.52 -12.26 -6.74
N PHE A 155 13.85 -11.10 -7.32
CA PHE A 155 14.54 -11.04 -8.60
C PHE A 155 16.01 -11.50 -8.50
N TYR A 156 16.29 -12.62 -9.14
CA TYR A 156 17.63 -13.17 -9.42
C TYR A 156 18.48 -13.67 -8.22
N GLN A 157 17.88 -14.40 -7.28
CA GLN A 157 18.62 -15.44 -6.53
C GLN A 157 18.47 -16.79 -7.25
N ASN A 158 19.58 -17.51 -7.46
CA ASN A 158 19.63 -18.69 -8.34
C ASN A 158 19.00 -19.94 -7.72
N GLY A 159 17.72 -20.18 -8.01
CA GLY A 159 16.98 -21.41 -7.70
C GLY A 159 15.70 -21.50 -8.55
N ASP A 160 14.97 -22.61 -8.47
CA ASP A 160 13.61 -22.65 -9.00
C ASP A 160 12.75 -21.60 -8.28
N PRO A 161 11.91 -20.82 -8.99
CA PRO A 161 11.04 -19.84 -8.36
C PRO A 161 10.06 -20.55 -7.42
N MET A 162 10.27 -20.40 -6.11
CA MET A 162 9.35 -20.91 -5.11
C MET A 162 8.02 -20.20 -5.28
N SER A 163 6.98 -20.95 -5.65
CA SER A 163 5.65 -20.38 -5.89
C SER A 163 5.16 -19.59 -4.68
N GLU A 164 4.83 -18.33 -4.93
CA GLU A 164 4.27 -17.37 -3.97
C GLU A 164 3.16 -18.02 -3.14
N PHE A 165 3.20 -17.78 -1.83
CA PHE A 165 2.21 -18.33 -0.92
C PHE A 165 2.06 -17.47 0.32
N THR A 166 0.86 -17.56 0.90
CA THR A 166 0.56 -17.02 2.23
C THR A 166 0.01 -18.14 3.10
N ALA A 167 0.64 -18.36 4.25
CA ALA A 167 0.20 -19.31 5.27
C ALA A 167 -0.45 -18.57 6.45
N LEU A 168 -1.59 -19.09 6.91
CA LEU A 168 -2.25 -18.67 8.14
C LEU A 168 -2.15 -19.78 9.19
N GLU A 169 -1.54 -19.48 10.33
CA GLU A 169 -1.42 -20.39 11.46
C GLU A 169 -2.09 -19.76 12.70
N TYR A 170 -3.17 -20.39 13.19
CA TYR A 170 -4.02 -19.85 14.26
C TYR A 170 -3.67 -20.54 15.58
N TYR A 171 -3.36 -19.77 16.62
CA TYR A 171 -2.91 -20.26 17.92
C TYR A 171 -3.80 -19.80 19.06
N ASP A 172 -4.09 -20.72 19.98
CA ASP A 172 -4.55 -20.41 21.33
C ASP A 172 -3.33 -20.04 22.17
N VAL A 173 -3.27 -18.77 22.59
CA VAL A 173 -2.19 -18.20 23.42
C VAL A 173 -2.62 -17.98 24.88
N THR A 174 -3.73 -18.59 25.33
CA THR A 174 -4.21 -18.55 26.73
C THR A 174 -3.16 -19.08 27.73
N THR A 175 -2.13 -19.77 27.27
CA THR A 175 -0.89 -20.04 28.02
C THR A 175 0.30 -19.57 27.17
N PRO A 176 0.79 -18.32 27.37
CA PRO A 176 1.84 -17.74 26.52
C PRO A 176 3.18 -18.48 26.51
N SER A 177 3.45 -19.36 27.50
CA SER A 177 4.63 -20.23 27.53
C SER A 177 4.47 -21.55 26.75
N SER A 178 3.28 -21.82 26.21
CA SER A 178 2.97 -23.01 25.40
C SER A 178 1.82 -22.71 24.43
N PRO A 179 2.04 -21.88 23.38
CA PRO A 179 1.04 -21.61 22.35
C PRO A 179 0.57 -22.91 21.68
N ARG A 180 -0.74 -23.04 21.49
CA ARG A 180 -1.36 -24.25 20.95
C ARG A 180 -1.97 -23.97 19.58
N LEU A 181 -1.37 -24.52 18.52
CA LEU A 181 -1.93 -24.47 17.17
C LEU A 181 -3.35 -25.05 17.17
N ILE A 182 -4.30 -24.28 16.63
CA ILE A 182 -5.71 -24.64 16.44
C ILE A 182 -5.91 -25.17 15.03
N LYS A 183 -5.42 -24.42 14.03
CA LYS A 183 -5.62 -24.66 12.60
C LYS A 183 -4.44 -24.09 11.81
N LYS A 184 -4.18 -24.66 10.65
CA LYS A 184 -3.31 -24.10 9.62
C LYS A 184 -4.05 -24.07 8.28
N GLU A 185 -3.84 -23.01 7.50
CA GLU A 185 -4.27 -22.88 6.10
C GLU A 185 -3.09 -22.38 5.26
N GLU A 186 -3.03 -22.76 3.98
CA GLU A 186 -2.06 -22.23 3.00
C GLU A 186 -2.81 -21.86 1.73
N PHE A 187 -2.46 -20.71 1.16
CA PHE A 187 -3.03 -20.14 -0.06
C PHE A 187 -1.90 -19.86 -1.05
N ASP A 188 -2.19 -19.98 -2.35
CA ASP A 188 -1.26 -19.55 -3.40
C ASP A 188 -1.36 -18.02 -3.57
N GLY A 189 -0.23 -17.33 -3.75
CA GLY A 189 -0.15 -15.87 -3.91
C GLY A 189 0.46 -15.12 -2.72
N GLU A 190 0.94 -13.91 -3.03
CA GLU A 190 1.52 -12.91 -2.12
C GLU A 190 0.49 -12.35 -1.13
N PHE A 191 0.96 -11.91 0.04
CA PHE A 191 0.15 -11.19 1.03
C PHE A 191 0.09 -9.70 0.68
N VAL A 192 -1.09 -9.19 0.29
CA VAL A 192 -1.29 -7.75 0.03
C VAL A 192 -1.68 -7.01 1.29
N SER A 193 -2.62 -7.57 2.06
CA SER A 193 -3.21 -6.88 3.20
C SER A 193 -4.12 -7.80 4.02
N ALA A 194 -4.41 -7.42 5.27
CA ALA A 194 -5.53 -7.99 6.00
C ALA A 194 -6.17 -6.98 6.97
N ARG A 195 -7.44 -7.21 7.31
CA ARG A 195 -8.20 -6.51 8.35
C ARG A 195 -8.92 -7.51 9.26
N MET A 196 -9.25 -7.11 10.47
CA MET A 196 -10.06 -7.88 11.39
C MET A 196 -11.16 -7.00 11.99
N ILE A 197 -12.40 -7.44 11.85
CA ILE A 197 -13.59 -6.69 12.28
C ILE A 197 -14.45 -7.64 13.11
N ALA A 198 -14.56 -7.35 14.41
CA ALA A 198 -15.33 -8.16 15.37
C ALA A 198 -15.06 -9.67 15.25
N SER A 199 -13.79 -10.08 15.44
CA SER A 199 -13.28 -11.46 15.29
C SER A 199 -13.37 -12.09 13.88
N ASN A 200 -13.81 -11.36 12.85
CA ASN A 200 -13.77 -11.83 11.47
C ASN A 200 -12.51 -11.30 10.78
N LEU A 201 -11.63 -12.21 10.35
CA LEU A 201 -10.45 -11.90 9.55
C LEU A 201 -10.85 -11.79 8.07
N TYR A 202 -10.39 -10.73 7.42
CA TYR A 202 -10.49 -10.48 5.98
C TYR A 202 -9.07 -10.32 5.42
N LEU A 203 -8.63 -11.28 4.62
CA LEU A 203 -7.30 -11.35 4.04
C LEU A 203 -7.39 -11.10 2.53
N VAL A 204 -6.47 -10.29 2.00
CA VAL A 204 -6.32 -10.05 0.56
C VAL A 204 -4.98 -10.59 0.09
N LEU A 205 -5.05 -11.43 -0.93
CA LEU A 205 -3.93 -12.04 -1.61
C LEU A 205 -3.87 -11.57 -3.07
N ASN A 206 -2.69 -11.58 -3.67
CA ASN A 206 -2.53 -11.41 -5.11
C ASN A 206 -1.72 -12.57 -5.68
N LEU A 207 -2.12 -13.10 -6.83
CA LEU A 207 -1.40 -14.14 -7.54
C LEU A 207 -1.18 -13.73 -9.00
N VAL A 208 0.07 -13.60 -9.40
CA VAL A 208 0.43 -13.34 -10.80
C VAL A 208 0.25 -14.62 -11.62
N ILE A 209 -0.56 -14.52 -12.67
CA ILE A 209 -0.89 -15.65 -13.55
C ILE A 209 0.22 -15.83 -14.58
N GLU A 210 0.97 -16.92 -14.41
CA GLU A 210 1.89 -17.47 -15.40
C GLU A 210 1.12 -17.94 -16.64
N MET A 211 1.33 -17.26 -17.76
CA MET A 211 0.75 -17.60 -19.05
C MET A 211 1.82 -18.23 -19.96
N PRO A 212 1.46 -19.18 -20.84
CA PRO A 212 2.42 -19.78 -21.76
C PRO A 212 3.11 -18.75 -22.65
N GLN A 213 4.44 -18.82 -22.72
CA GLN A 213 5.24 -17.93 -23.57
C GLN A 213 5.02 -18.24 -25.06
N LEU A 214 4.60 -17.23 -25.81
CA LEU A 214 4.44 -17.33 -27.27
C LEU A 214 5.81 -17.30 -27.95
N GLN A 215 6.01 -18.09 -29.01
CA GLN A 215 7.29 -18.19 -29.72
C GLN A 215 7.32 -17.24 -30.92
N TYR A 216 8.15 -16.21 -30.86
CA TYR A 216 8.31 -15.26 -31.95
C TYR A 216 9.69 -14.58 -31.95
N SER A 217 10.02 -13.96 -33.08
CA SER A 217 11.08 -12.98 -33.21
C SER A 217 10.56 -11.82 -34.05
N PHE A 218 10.76 -10.58 -33.60
CA PHE A 218 10.40 -9.41 -34.41
C PHE A 218 11.29 -9.29 -35.66
N PRO A 219 10.82 -8.62 -36.72
CA PRO A 219 11.68 -8.21 -37.82
C PRO A 219 12.87 -7.39 -37.28
N HIS A 220 14.10 -7.74 -37.68
CA HIS A 220 15.32 -7.04 -37.24
C HIS A 220 15.52 -5.64 -37.86
N ILE A 221 14.47 -5.05 -38.44
CA ILE A 221 14.51 -3.73 -39.07
C ILE A 221 13.47 -2.88 -38.38
N ILE A 222 13.92 -1.83 -37.69
CA ILE A 222 13.06 -0.78 -37.14
C ILE A 222 13.07 0.37 -38.16
N PRO A 223 11.94 1.02 -38.49
CA PRO A 223 11.95 2.16 -39.40
C PRO A 223 12.68 3.36 -38.78
N GLU A 224 13.37 4.18 -39.58
CA GLU A 224 13.82 5.51 -39.10
C GLU A 224 12.61 6.40 -38.76
N CYS A 225 12.73 7.29 -37.76
CA CYS A 225 11.73 8.33 -37.50
C CYS A 225 11.76 9.43 -38.59
N ASP A 226 10.62 10.03 -38.91
CA ASP A 226 10.50 11.23 -39.74
C ASP A 226 10.62 12.53 -38.91
N GLU A 227 10.43 13.69 -39.53
CA GLU A 227 10.53 15.01 -38.86
C GLU A 227 9.43 15.28 -37.81
N ASN A 228 8.41 14.43 -37.73
CA ASN A 228 7.31 14.48 -36.77
C ASN A 228 7.38 13.34 -35.73
N GLY A 229 8.44 12.52 -35.75
CA GLY A 229 8.58 11.34 -34.90
C GLY A 229 7.83 10.09 -35.39
N MET A 230 7.24 10.11 -36.59
CA MET A 230 6.51 8.95 -37.13
C MET A 230 7.46 8.00 -37.87
N PRO A 231 7.23 6.67 -37.85
CA PRO A 231 8.04 5.72 -38.60
C PRO A 231 7.93 5.96 -40.11
N LYS A 232 9.07 6.20 -40.77
CA LYS A 232 9.15 6.32 -42.23
C LYS A 232 8.66 5.03 -42.90
N PRO A 233 7.93 5.09 -44.03
CA PRO A 233 7.50 3.88 -44.74
C PRO A 233 8.67 2.97 -45.11
N LEU A 234 8.65 1.74 -44.60
CA LEU A 234 9.66 0.70 -44.85
C LEU A 234 9.00 -0.49 -45.57
N ASP A 235 9.51 -0.80 -46.76
CA ASP A 235 8.95 -1.85 -47.63
C ASP A 235 8.86 -3.21 -46.91
N GLY A 236 7.65 -3.79 -46.92
CA GLY A 236 7.36 -5.08 -46.27
C GLY A 236 7.25 -5.06 -44.75
N TYR A 237 7.57 -3.96 -44.05
CA TYR A 237 7.56 -3.94 -42.57
C TYR A 237 6.16 -4.21 -41.99
N LEU A 238 5.16 -3.44 -42.40
CA LEU A 238 3.77 -3.61 -41.95
C LEU A 238 3.19 -4.99 -42.31
N GLU A 239 3.58 -5.55 -43.46
CA GLU A 239 3.20 -6.90 -43.87
C GLU A 239 3.87 -7.96 -43.00
N SER A 240 5.13 -7.77 -42.60
CA SER A 240 5.83 -8.69 -41.69
C SER A 240 5.23 -8.68 -40.28
N LEU A 241 4.80 -7.51 -39.77
CA LEU A 241 4.07 -7.40 -38.50
C LEU A 241 2.68 -8.04 -38.58
N GLU A 242 1.94 -7.87 -39.69
CA GLU A 242 0.62 -8.49 -39.84
C GLU A 242 0.72 -10.03 -40.00
N ASN A 243 1.76 -10.53 -40.69
CA ASN A 243 2.06 -11.97 -40.72
C ASN A 243 2.42 -12.49 -39.32
N LEU A 244 3.29 -11.79 -38.58
CA LEU A 244 3.62 -12.13 -37.18
C LEU A 244 2.38 -12.16 -36.28
N LYS A 245 1.49 -11.16 -36.38
CA LYS A 245 0.20 -11.14 -35.69
C LYS A 245 -0.64 -12.37 -35.99
N ASN A 246 -0.79 -12.73 -37.27
CA ASN A 246 -1.53 -13.92 -37.69
C ASN A 246 -0.88 -15.23 -37.21
N ASP A 247 0.44 -15.29 -37.08
CA ASP A 247 1.17 -16.45 -36.58
C ASP A 247 1.03 -16.63 -35.06
N LEU A 248 1.14 -15.53 -34.30
CA LEU A 248 0.84 -15.48 -32.87
C LEU A 248 -0.62 -15.85 -32.58
N ILE A 249 -1.57 -15.36 -33.37
CA ILE A 249 -2.98 -15.73 -33.25
C ILE A 249 -3.19 -17.24 -33.43
N ARG A 250 -2.48 -17.89 -34.37
CA ARG A 250 -2.55 -19.36 -34.52
C ARG A 250 -1.96 -20.09 -33.31
N GLN A 251 -0.88 -19.59 -32.72
CA GLN A 251 -0.32 -20.15 -31.48
C GLN A 251 -1.32 -20.08 -30.32
N ILE A 252 -1.87 -18.90 -30.02
CA ILE A 252 -2.82 -18.68 -28.91
C ILE A 252 -4.04 -19.60 -29.04
N ASN A 253 -4.61 -19.74 -30.24
CA ASN A 253 -5.72 -20.67 -30.49
C ASN A 253 -5.34 -22.12 -30.12
N SER A 254 -4.13 -22.55 -30.45
CA SER A 254 -3.61 -23.91 -30.21
C SER A 254 -3.19 -24.20 -28.76
N LEU A 255 -3.09 -23.20 -27.89
CA LEU A 255 -2.71 -23.41 -26.49
C LEU A 255 -3.73 -24.28 -25.74
N ASN A 256 -3.24 -25.26 -25.00
CA ASN A 256 -3.95 -25.82 -23.86
C ASN A 256 -3.66 -24.93 -22.64
N LEU A 257 -4.70 -24.54 -21.91
CA LEU A 257 -4.59 -23.69 -20.71
C LEU A 257 -5.17 -24.39 -19.47
N ASP A 258 -5.44 -25.70 -19.55
CA ASP A 258 -6.25 -26.41 -18.55
C ASP A 258 -5.55 -26.42 -17.18
N ALA A 259 -4.23 -26.55 -17.15
CA ALA A 259 -3.42 -26.43 -15.92
C ALA A 259 -3.35 -25.00 -15.36
N THR A 260 -3.38 -23.97 -16.22
CA THR A 260 -3.47 -22.56 -15.79
C THR A 260 -4.85 -22.28 -15.19
N VAL A 261 -5.90 -22.82 -15.80
CA VAL A 261 -7.28 -22.78 -15.31
C VAL A 261 -7.41 -23.50 -13.97
N GLU A 262 -6.82 -24.69 -13.81
CA GLU A 262 -6.80 -25.44 -12.53
C GLU A 262 -6.06 -24.67 -11.43
N LYS A 263 -4.93 -24.00 -11.74
CA LYS A 263 -4.21 -23.13 -10.80
C LYS A 263 -5.08 -21.95 -10.34
N ILE A 264 -5.76 -21.28 -11.27
CA ILE A 264 -6.66 -20.14 -10.98
C ILE A 264 -7.91 -20.61 -10.22
N GLU A 265 -8.52 -21.73 -10.61
CA GLU A 265 -9.67 -22.32 -9.94
C GLU A 265 -9.35 -22.65 -8.47
N LYS A 266 -8.21 -23.29 -8.22
CA LYS A 266 -7.70 -23.57 -6.87
C LYS A 266 -7.48 -22.30 -6.06
N ALA A 267 -6.75 -21.32 -6.60
CA ALA A 267 -6.47 -20.05 -5.92
C ALA A 267 -7.71 -19.18 -5.70
N GLY A 268 -8.73 -19.31 -6.55
CA GLY A 268 -10.02 -18.62 -6.46
C GLY A 268 -11.06 -19.28 -5.54
N GLY A 269 -10.68 -20.28 -4.73
CA GLY A 269 -11.57 -20.96 -3.78
C GLY A 269 -12.02 -22.36 -4.20
N GLY A 270 -11.40 -22.95 -5.22
CA GLY A 270 -11.67 -24.32 -5.70
C GLY A 270 -12.82 -24.43 -6.69
N LYS A 271 -13.30 -23.31 -7.24
CA LYS A 271 -14.31 -23.25 -8.32
C LYS A 271 -14.23 -21.95 -9.11
N CYS A 272 -14.38 -22.01 -10.44
CA CYS A 272 -14.52 -20.78 -11.23
C CYS A 272 -15.82 -19.99 -10.94
N ASP A 273 -16.88 -20.62 -10.41
CA ASP A 273 -18.12 -19.94 -9.99
C ASP A 273 -17.96 -19.04 -8.73
N LEU A 274 -16.75 -18.96 -8.16
CA LEU A 274 -16.36 -18.02 -7.10
C LEU A 274 -15.51 -16.84 -7.61
N ILE A 275 -15.18 -16.84 -8.90
CA ILE A 275 -14.30 -15.86 -9.53
C ILE A 275 -15.14 -14.85 -10.33
N SER A 276 -14.78 -13.57 -10.20
CA SER A 276 -15.29 -12.48 -11.03
C SER A 276 -14.17 -11.88 -11.89
N ARG A 277 -14.53 -11.19 -12.97
CA ARG A 277 -13.60 -10.46 -13.84
C ARG A 277 -13.97 -8.98 -13.91
N SER A 278 -12.96 -8.12 -14.00
CA SER A 278 -13.14 -6.70 -14.32
C SER A 278 -13.14 -6.51 -15.84
N HIS A 279 -14.16 -5.85 -16.39
CA HIS A 279 -14.24 -5.52 -17.82
C HIS A 279 -13.49 -4.23 -18.20
N VAL A 280 -12.69 -3.70 -17.28
CA VAL A 280 -12.03 -2.39 -17.37
C VAL A 280 -10.61 -2.43 -16.80
N ALA A 281 -10.40 -3.01 -15.63
CA ALA A 281 -9.06 -3.29 -15.10
C ALA A 281 -8.55 -4.64 -15.62
N PHE A 282 -8.30 -4.75 -16.93
CA PHE A 282 -7.71 -5.94 -17.54
C PHE A 282 -6.29 -6.15 -17.05
N GLY A 283 -5.96 -7.39 -16.67
CA GLY A 283 -4.65 -7.74 -16.13
C GLY A 283 -4.43 -9.25 -16.06
N ARG A 284 -3.29 -9.63 -15.48
CA ARG A 284 -2.89 -11.03 -15.27
C ARG A 284 -2.80 -11.38 -13.78
N GLU A 285 -3.51 -10.65 -12.94
CA GLU A 285 -3.50 -10.81 -11.49
C GLU A 285 -4.85 -11.38 -11.03
N LEU A 286 -4.77 -12.30 -10.07
CA LEU A 286 -5.92 -12.86 -9.36
C LEU A 286 -5.88 -12.36 -7.91
N MET A 287 -6.70 -11.37 -7.60
CA MET A 287 -6.87 -10.90 -6.22
C MET A 287 -7.86 -11.82 -5.51
N THR A 288 -7.40 -12.61 -4.53
CA THR A 288 -8.28 -13.49 -3.72
C THR A 288 -8.60 -12.83 -2.38
N LEU A 289 -9.89 -12.69 -2.10
CA LEU A 289 -10.47 -12.09 -0.90
C LEU A 289 -11.00 -13.20 0.01
N VAL A 290 -10.32 -13.46 1.12
CA VAL A 290 -10.58 -14.57 2.04
C VAL A 290 -11.23 -14.06 3.34
N SER A 291 -12.40 -14.58 3.73
CA SER A 291 -13.02 -14.28 5.03
C SER A 291 -12.94 -15.47 5.99
N ARG A 292 -12.76 -15.23 7.29
CA ARG A 292 -12.66 -16.25 8.35
C ARG A 292 -13.21 -15.75 9.69
N ASP A 293 -14.29 -16.36 10.18
CA ASP A 293 -14.78 -16.12 11.54
C ASP A 293 -13.96 -16.93 12.55
N LEU A 294 -13.16 -16.26 13.39
CA LEU A 294 -12.35 -16.89 14.42
C LEU A 294 -13.18 -17.54 15.55
N ASN A 295 -14.48 -17.22 15.69
CA ASN A 295 -15.36 -17.78 16.73
C ASN A 295 -16.07 -19.08 16.31
N SER A 296 -16.19 -19.36 15.02
CA SER A 296 -16.71 -20.62 14.49
C SER A 296 -15.82 -21.83 14.88
N GLU A 297 -16.44 -23.00 15.10
CA GLU A 297 -15.77 -24.19 15.66
C GLU A 297 -14.54 -24.69 14.87
N ASN A 298 -14.43 -24.35 13.58
CA ASN A 298 -13.33 -24.76 12.69
C ASN A 298 -12.67 -23.58 11.96
N ILE A 299 -12.90 -22.35 12.42
CA ILE A 299 -12.46 -21.10 11.75
C ILE A 299 -12.86 -21.12 10.27
N SER A 300 -14.17 -21.20 10.02
CA SER A 300 -14.78 -21.23 8.69
C SER A 300 -15.02 -19.82 8.13
N GLY A 301 -15.28 -19.74 6.83
CA GLY A 301 -15.68 -18.52 6.13
C GLY A 301 -15.66 -18.77 4.62
N SER A 302 -15.64 -17.71 3.83
CA SER A 302 -15.68 -17.76 2.36
C SER A 302 -14.34 -17.39 1.71
N SER A 303 -14.28 -17.54 0.38
CA SER A 303 -13.29 -16.87 -0.47
C SER A 303 -13.98 -16.51 -1.78
N GLU A 304 -13.77 -15.28 -2.25
CA GLU A 304 -14.10 -14.86 -3.61
C GLU A 304 -12.82 -14.34 -4.28
N ALA A 305 -12.75 -14.35 -5.61
CA ALA A 305 -11.58 -13.81 -6.31
C ALA A 305 -11.97 -12.89 -7.48
N ILE A 306 -11.07 -11.97 -7.80
CA ILE A 306 -11.22 -10.98 -8.88
C ILE A 306 -10.02 -11.13 -9.83
N LEU A 307 -10.29 -11.52 -11.06
CA LEU A 307 -9.33 -11.46 -12.17
C LEU A 307 -9.29 -10.04 -12.73
N GLY A 308 -8.10 -9.44 -12.76
CA GLY A 308 -7.88 -8.08 -13.26
C GLY A 308 -6.48 -7.56 -12.96
N ASN A 309 -6.38 -6.28 -12.59
CA ASN A 309 -5.21 -5.67 -11.96
C ASN A 309 -5.41 -5.55 -10.45
N GLY A 310 -4.33 -5.67 -9.68
CA GLY A 310 -4.25 -5.28 -8.28
C GLY A 310 -4.61 -3.80 -8.03
N GLY A 311 -4.82 -3.45 -6.77
CA GLY A 311 -5.33 -2.14 -6.40
C GLY A 311 -5.09 -1.76 -4.95
N THR A 312 -5.17 -0.46 -4.67
CA THR A 312 -5.13 0.08 -3.31
C THR A 312 -6.37 -0.36 -2.54
N LEU A 313 -6.19 -0.71 -1.27
CA LEU A 313 -7.25 -1.28 -0.43
C LEU A 313 -7.66 -0.29 0.66
N TYR A 314 -8.96 -0.13 0.86
CA TYR A 314 -9.56 0.58 2.00
C TYR A 314 -10.64 -0.29 2.64
N ALA A 315 -10.78 -0.20 3.96
CA ALA A 315 -11.78 -0.95 4.72
C ALA A 315 -12.42 -0.09 5.80
N SER A 316 -13.74 0.01 5.76
CA SER A 316 -14.56 0.43 6.89
C SER A 316 -15.02 -0.82 7.67
N ARG A 317 -15.96 -0.63 8.61
CA ARG A 317 -16.55 -1.74 9.37
C ARG A 317 -17.50 -2.61 8.55
N ASP A 318 -18.11 -2.04 7.51
CA ASP A 318 -19.23 -2.63 6.78
C ASP A 318 -18.94 -2.75 5.27
N ASN A 319 -17.85 -2.13 4.77
CA ASN A 319 -17.47 -2.12 3.37
C ASN A 319 -15.94 -2.22 3.16
N PHE A 320 -15.54 -2.92 2.11
CA PHE A 320 -14.20 -3.02 1.57
C PHE A 320 -14.17 -2.39 0.17
N PHE A 321 -13.17 -1.57 -0.13
CA PHE A 321 -13.03 -0.86 -1.39
C PHE A 321 -11.65 -1.13 -2.00
N ILE A 322 -11.64 -1.49 -3.29
CA ILE A 322 -10.46 -1.92 -4.05
C ILE A 322 -10.29 -0.97 -5.23
N GLY A 323 -9.34 -0.03 -5.14
CA GLY A 323 -9.02 0.92 -6.20
C GLY A 323 -7.91 0.40 -7.11
N SER A 324 -8.28 -0.32 -8.17
CA SER A 324 -7.35 -0.86 -9.17
C SER A 324 -7.05 0.15 -10.27
N LYS A 325 -5.78 0.21 -10.73
CA LYS A 325 -5.43 1.06 -11.89
C LYS A 325 -6.05 0.50 -13.16
N PHE A 326 -6.80 1.35 -13.86
CA PHE A 326 -7.30 1.07 -15.21
C PHE A 326 -6.13 1.14 -16.19
N ARG A 327 -5.82 0.02 -16.84
CA ARG A 327 -4.88 -0.06 -17.95
C ARG A 327 -5.48 -0.99 -19.02
N ASP A 328 -5.83 -0.40 -20.16
CA ASP A 328 -6.02 -1.14 -21.40
C ASP A 328 -4.66 -1.72 -21.82
N PHE A 329 -4.60 -2.88 -22.47
CA PHE A 329 -3.36 -3.36 -23.08
C PHE A 329 -2.79 -2.34 -24.09
N HIS A 330 -3.66 -1.59 -24.79
CA HIS A 330 -3.26 -0.47 -25.65
C HIS A 330 -2.66 0.72 -24.88
N ALA A 331 -2.96 0.88 -23.59
CA ALA A 331 -2.39 1.92 -22.74
C ALA A 331 -0.96 1.61 -22.28
N LEU A 332 -0.58 0.33 -22.17
CA LEU A 332 0.78 -0.10 -21.79
C LEU A 332 1.88 0.37 -22.76
N PHE A 333 1.50 0.77 -23.98
CA PHE A 333 2.40 1.12 -25.07
C PHE A 333 2.05 2.46 -25.75
N SER A 334 1.22 3.30 -25.10
CA SER A 334 0.78 4.60 -25.61
C SER A 334 1.35 5.72 -24.75
N TYR A 335 1.85 6.78 -25.41
CA TYR A 335 2.29 8.03 -24.76
C TYR A 335 1.14 9.02 -24.48
N ASP A 336 -0.13 8.64 -24.75
CA ASP A 336 -1.35 9.44 -24.53
C ASP A 336 -2.38 8.76 -23.58
N ALA A 337 -1.96 7.75 -22.81
CA ALA A 337 -2.82 7.05 -21.87
C ALA A 337 -3.05 7.83 -20.57
N SER A 338 -4.26 8.35 -20.35
CA SER A 338 -4.64 8.85 -19.01
C SER A 338 -4.69 7.69 -18.01
N GLU A 339 -4.00 7.83 -16.88
CA GLU A 339 -4.24 6.94 -15.75
C GLU A 339 -5.68 7.17 -15.25
N ASN A 340 -6.43 6.09 -15.05
CA ASN A 340 -7.76 6.10 -14.47
C ASN A 340 -7.79 5.03 -13.36
N THR A 341 -8.75 5.11 -12.45
CA THR A 341 -8.90 4.17 -11.34
C THR A 341 -10.30 3.59 -11.32
N VAL A 342 -10.43 2.28 -11.13
CA VAL A 342 -11.72 1.62 -10.94
C VAL A 342 -11.80 1.15 -9.50
N VAL A 343 -12.82 1.62 -8.79
CA VAL A 343 -13.09 1.22 -7.41
C VAL A 343 -14.17 0.14 -7.42
N HIS A 344 -13.80 -1.06 -6.97
CA HIS A 344 -14.72 -2.17 -6.73
C HIS A 344 -15.09 -2.21 -5.24
N ARG A 345 -16.38 -2.30 -4.89
CA ARG A 345 -16.87 -2.40 -3.50
C ARG A 345 -17.34 -3.81 -3.17
N MET A 346 -16.95 -4.29 -1.99
CA MET A 346 -17.51 -5.49 -1.35
C MET A 346 -18.10 -5.09 0.01
N LYS A 347 -19.35 -5.47 0.30
CA LYS A 347 -19.90 -5.42 1.66
C LYS A 347 -19.19 -6.44 2.55
N ILE A 348 -19.04 -6.11 3.82
CA ILE A 348 -18.45 -6.95 4.87
C ILE A 348 -19.58 -7.46 5.78
N GLY A 349 -19.54 -8.72 6.20
CA GLY A 349 -20.51 -9.27 7.15
C GLY A 349 -20.18 -10.67 7.65
N GLY A 350 -20.95 -11.16 8.63
CA GLY A 350 -20.73 -12.46 9.27
C GLY A 350 -20.96 -13.71 8.39
N GLU A 351 -21.38 -13.53 7.13
CA GLU A 351 -21.46 -14.60 6.12
C GLU A 351 -20.35 -14.49 5.05
N GLY A 352 -19.45 -13.49 5.17
CA GLY A 352 -18.29 -13.28 4.31
C GLY A 352 -18.25 -11.89 3.67
N MET A 353 -17.99 -11.84 2.36
CA MET A 353 -17.99 -10.63 1.54
C MET A 353 -19.01 -10.77 0.41
N ILE A 354 -19.65 -9.66 0.02
CA ILE A 354 -20.68 -9.62 -1.03
C ILE A 354 -20.47 -8.40 -1.91
N TYR A 355 -20.33 -8.58 -3.23
CA TYR A 355 -20.16 -7.47 -4.17
C TYR A 355 -21.26 -6.40 -4.05
N GLY A 356 -20.85 -5.12 -4.01
CA GLY A 356 -21.69 -3.96 -3.68
C GLY A 356 -21.58 -2.79 -4.66
N GLY A 357 -21.20 -3.07 -5.92
CA GLY A 357 -21.10 -2.08 -7.01
C GLY A 357 -19.66 -1.66 -7.35
N SER A 358 -19.51 -0.86 -8.39
CA SER A 358 -18.23 -0.27 -8.81
C SER A 358 -18.40 1.11 -9.43
N ALA A 359 -17.35 1.94 -9.33
CA ALA A 359 -17.25 3.25 -9.98
C ALA A 359 -15.92 3.37 -10.73
N ALA A 360 -15.88 4.17 -11.80
CA ALA A 360 -14.64 4.60 -12.44
C ALA A 360 -14.37 6.08 -12.12
N LEU A 361 -13.11 6.39 -11.87
CA LEU A 361 -12.57 7.69 -11.50
C LEU A 361 -11.48 8.06 -12.50
N GLU A 362 -11.43 9.33 -12.89
CA GLU A 362 -10.34 9.89 -13.68
C GLU A 362 -9.09 10.04 -12.78
N GLY A 363 -7.90 9.74 -13.29
CA GLY A 363 -6.66 9.85 -12.52
C GLY A 363 -6.33 8.67 -11.61
N TYR A 364 -5.36 8.89 -10.72
CA TYR A 364 -4.81 7.91 -9.79
C TYR A 364 -4.99 8.34 -8.33
N LEU A 365 -5.06 7.37 -7.41
CA LEU A 365 -5.04 7.57 -5.96
C LEU A 365 -3.69 8.14 -5.50
N LEU A 366 -3.62 8.68 -4.28
CA LEU A 366 -2.35 9.10 -3.63
C LEU A 366 -1.26 8.03 -3.82
N ASP A 367 -0.15 8.41 -4.43
CA ASP A 367 1.09 7.61 -4.47
C ASP A 367 2.24 8.49 -3.97
N ASN A 368 2.70 8.18 -2.76
CA ASN A 368 3.82 8.84 -2.10
C ASN A 368 4.94 7.86 -1.73
N ALA A 369 5.04 6.72 -2.45
CA ALA A 369 6.16 5.80 -2.28
C ALA A 369 7.46 6.44 -2.76
N PHE A 370 8.37 6.74 -1.83
CA PHE A 370 9.68 7.31 -2.14
C PHE A 370 10.61 6.24 -2.72
N GLU A 371 11.67 6.67 -3.37
CA GLU A 371 12.50 5.81 -4.24
C GLU A 371 13.23 4.66 -3.51
N GLY A 372 13.29 4.67 -2.17
CA GLY A 372 13.71 3.54 -1.34
C GLY A 372 12.57 2.78 -0.64
N SER A 373 11.34 3.30 -0.65
CA SER A 373 10.14 2.68 -0.08
C SER A 373 9.28 1.97 -1.12
N ARG A 374 9.48 2.28 -2.41
CA ARG A 374 8.83 1.59 -3.53
C ARG A 374 9.04 0.07 -3.52
N TRP A 375 10.12 -0.43 -2.90
CA TRP A 375 10.42 -1.87 -2.76
C TRP A 375 9.93 -2.46 -1.42
N SER A 376 9.29 -1.65 -0.58
CA SER A 376 8.70 -2.14 0.66
C SER A 376 7.31 -2.71 0.36
N SER A 377 7.26 -4.02 0.09
CA SER A 377 6.04 -4.83 -0.17
C SER A 377 5.05 -4.92 1.00
N ARG A 378 5.01 -3.86 1.80
CA ARG A 378 4.63 -3.90 3.19
C ARG A 378 3.80 -2.74 3.69
N TYR A 379 3.90 -1.50 3.19
CA TYR A 379 3.11 -0.35 3.70
C TYR A 379 2.86 0.73 2.63
N SER A 380 1.60 1.15 2.50
CA SER A 380 1.18 2.21 1.56
C SER A 380 0.19 3.17 2.23
N MET A 381 0.44 4.47 2.06
CA MET A 381 -0.46 5.55 2.51
C MET A 381 -1.65 5.77 1.56
N SER A 382 -1.65 5.16 0.37
CA SER A 382 -2.68 5.32 -0.66
C SER A 382 -4.10 5.03 -0.13
N GLN A 383 -4.22 4.14 0.85
CA GLN A 383 -5.48 3.85 1.55
C GLN A 383 -6.12 5.09 2.21
N PHE A 384 -5.33 6.07 2.68
CA PHE A 384 -5.85 7.31 3.27
C PHE A 384 -6.46 8.28 2.26
N ALA A 385 -6.21 8.07 0.97
CA ALA A 385 -6.95 8.76 -0.09
C ALA A 385 -8.38 8.22 -0.27
N MET A 386 -8.79 7.22 0.52
CA MET A 386 -10.17 6.73 0.63
C MET A 386 -10.68 6.81 2.08
N SER A 387 -11.99 6.97 2.25
CA SER A 387 -12.68 6.80 3.55
C SER A 387 -14.18 6.59 3.39
N GLU A 388 -14.84 6.16 4.47
CA GLU A 388 -16.30 6.14 4.62
C GLU A 388 -16.73 7.02 5.80
N TYR A 389 -17.79 7.81 5.65
CA TYR A 389 -18.42 8.55 6.75
C TYR A 389 -19.89 8.83 6.47
N ASP A 390 -20.74 8.64 7.48
CA ASP A 390 -22.20 8.89 7.42
C ASP A 390 -22.88 8.32 6.16
N GLY A 391 -22.56 7.07 5.80
CA GLY A 391 -23.09 6.40 4.60
C GLY A 391 -22.55 6.88 3.26
N HIS A 392 -21.44 7.63 3.25
CA HIS A 392 -20.79 8.12 2.04
C HIS A 392 -19.35 7.62 1.94
N PHE A 393 -19.00 7.02 0.80
CA PHE A 393 -17.62 6.75 0.40
C PHE A 393 -17.01 8.04 -0.17
N ARG A 394 -15.73 8.29 0.10
CA ARG A 394 -15.05 9.53 -0.28
C ARG A 394 -13.65 9.21 -0.75
N VAL A 395 -13.22 9.87 -1.82
CA VAL A 395 -11.96 9.60 -2.47
C VAL A 395 -11.26 10.89 -2.88
N ALA A 396 -9.94 10.93 -2.70
CA ALA A 396 -9.06 12.00 -3.18
C ALA A 396 -8.16 11.44 -4.30
N MET A 397 -8.08 12.17 -5.42
CA MET A 397 -7.50 11.70 -6.67
C MET A 397 -6.58 12.76 -7.26
N THR A 398 -5.52 12.34 -7.95
CA THR A 398 -4.77 13.21 -8.88
C THR A 398 -5.11 12.82 -10.31
N ARG A 399 -5.74 13.73 -11.05
CA ARG A 399 -5.94 13.71 -12.50
C ARG A 399 -4.64 14.13 -13.20
N GLY A 400 -4.41 13.57 -14.39
CA GLY A 400 -3.19 13.81 -15.18
C GLY A 400 -2.26 12.59 -15.20
N TRP A 401 -0.96 12.80 -15.41
CA TRP A 401 0.01 11.71 -15.60
C TRP A 401 1.22 11.85 -14.67
N TRP A 402 1.47 10.79 -13.90
CA TRP A 402 2.66 10.53 -13.09
C TRP A 402 4.04 10.83 -13.73
N SER A 403 4.17 10.82 -15.06
CA SER A 403 5.42 11.02 -15.82
C SER A 403 5.25 11.88 -17.07
N GLY A 404 4.13 12.60 -17.18
CA GLY A 404 3.88 13.56 -18.27
C GLY A 404 4.36 14.97 -17.91
N ASN A 405 4.05 15.95 -18.76
CA ASN A 405 4.28 17.35 -18.41
C ASN A 405 3.33 17.78 -17.27
N SER A 406 3.86 18.42 -16.23
CA SER A 406 3.12 18.72 -14.99
C SER A 406 1.95 19.68 -15.18
N ASP A 407 1.98 20.53 -16.21
CA ASP A 407 1.03 21.61 -16.48
C ASP A 407 -0.44 21.15 -16.69
N VAL A 408 -0.70 19.84 -16.68
CA VAL A 408 -2.04 19.24 -16.87
C VAL A 408 -2.50 18.39 -15.69
N ASN A 409 -1.73 18.33 -14.59
CA ASN A 409 -2.13 17.64 -13.37
C ASN A 409 -3.13 18.49 -12.56
N ASP A 410 -4.05 17.84 -11.85
CA ASP A 410 -5.04 18.49 -10.98
C ASP A 410 -5.47 17.52 -9.86
N THR A 411 -5.64 18.00 -8.63
CA THR A 411 -6.19 17.19 -7.54
C THR A 411 -7.69 17.43 -7.39
N TYR A 412 -8.45 16.37 -7.10
CA TYR A 412 -9.88 16.49 -6.79
C TYR A 412 -10.31 15.58 -5.64
N VAL A 413 -11.43 15.93 -5.01
CA VAL A 413 -12.13 15.09 -4.03
C VAL A 413 -13.55 14.82 -4.50
N ALA A 414 -13.93 13.55 -4.57
CA ALA A 414 -15.27 13.10 -4.94
C ALA A 414 -15.94 12.36 -3.76
N VAL A 415 -17.26 12.52 -3.67
CA VAL A 415 -18.11 11.97 -2.60
C VAL A 415 -19.22 11.15 -3.24
N PHE A 416 -19.35 9.91 -2.78
CA PHE A 416 -20.27 8.91 -3.28
C PHE A 416 -21.24 8.49 -2.18
N LYS A 417 -22.55 8.54 -2.43
CA LYS A 417 -23.54 7.98 -1.51
C LYS A 417 -23.55 6.47 -1.67
N ILE A 418 -23.43 5.74 -0.56
CA ILE A 418 -23.48 4.28 -0.55
C ILE A 418 -24.95 3.83 -0.57
N ASN A 419 -25.29 2.94 -1.51
CA ASN A 419 -26.57 2.23 -1.57
C ASN A 419 -26.33 0.73 -1.32
N ASP A 420 -27.33 -0.10 -1.64
CA ASP A 420 -27.22 -1.55 -1.50
C ASP A 420 -26.34 -2.23 -2.56
N ASP A 421 -26.62 -2.04 -3.84
CA ASP A 421 -25.92 -2.70 -4.97
C ASP A 421 -24.95 -1.77 -5.73
N SER A 422 -24.83 -0.54 -5.23
CA SER A 422 -24.26 0.60 -5.93
C SER A 422 -23.68 1.63 -4.94
N PHE A 423 -22.83 2.52 -5.45
CA PHE A 423 -22.47 3.76 -4.77
C PHE A 423 -22.32 4.86 -5.83
N ASP A 424 -23.13 5.92 -5.71
CA ASP A 424 -23.31 6.93 -6.76
C ASP A 424 -22.62 8.24 -6.38
N GLU A 425 -21.91 8.89 -7.32
CA GLU A 425 -21.30 10.21 -7.07
C GLU A 425 -22.41 11.25 -6.81
N VAL A 426 -22.33 11.92 -5.65
CA VAL A 426 -23.30 12.96 -5.24
C VAL A 426 -22.72 14.36 -5.25
N GLY A 427 -21.39 14.50 -5.13
CA GLY A 427 -20.70 15.79 -5.17
C GLY A 427 -19.20 15.64 -5.37
N ARG A 428 -18.58 16.65 -5.98
CA ARG A 428 -17.15 16.70 -6.30
C ARG A 428 -16.61 18.13 -6.22
N VAL A 429 -15.34 18.26 -5.86
CA VAL A 429 -14.55 19.50 -5.97
C VAL A 429 -13.24 19.20 -6.70
N GLU A 430 -13.04 19.84 -7.85
CA GLU A 430 -11.85 19.77 -8.72
C GLU A 430 -11.09 21.10 -8.69
N GLY A 431 -9.93 21.20 -9.35
CA GLY A 431 -9.11 22.41 -9.37
C GLY A 431 -8.30 22.62 -8.08
N ILE A 432 -7.99 21.55 -7.34
CA ILE A 432 -7.19 21.64 -6.12
C ILE A 432 -5.72 21.59 -6.52
N ALA A 433 -5.04 22.73 -6.41
CA ALA A 433 -3.63 22.90 -6.79
C ALA A 433 -3.31 22.43 -8.22
N GLU A 434 -3.80 23.18 -9.21
CA GLU A 434 -3.44 23.00 -10.63
C GLU A 434 -1.91 22.85 -10.81
N GLY A 435 -1.50 21.78 -11.48
CA GLY A 435 -0.11 21.35 -11.69
C GLY A 435 0.44 20.37 -10.62
N GLU A 436 -0.13 20.35 -9.42
CA GLU A 436 0.38 19.56 -8.29
C GLU A 436 -0.27 18.16 -8.18
N ARG A 437 0.41 17.24 -7.50
CA ARG A 437 -0.11 15.91 -7.14
C ARG A 437 -0.26 15.75 -5.63
N LEU A 438 -1.12 14.81 -5.21
CA LEU A 438 -1.27 14.42 -3.81
C LEU A 438 0.03 13.84 -3.21
N TYR A 439 0.36 14.29 -1.99
CA TYR A 439 1.46 13.78 -1.16
C TYR A 439 0.99 13.28 0.21
N ALA A 440 -0.11 13.83 0.74
CA ALA A 440 -0.82 13.29 1.89
C ALA A 440 -2.32 13.57 1.80
N VAL A 441 -3.12 12.66 2.37
CA VAL A 441 -4.57 12.82 2.56
C VAL A 441 -4.92 12.36 3.97
N ARG A 442 -5.86 13.03 4.64
CA ARG A 442 -6.59 12.44 5.78
C ARG A 442 -8.01 12.96 5.83
N PHE A 443 -8.98 12.05 5.74
CA PHE A 443 -10.39 12.33 6.03
C PHE A 443 -10.67 12.18 7.53
N ILE A 444 -11.38 13.14 8.13
CA ILE A 444 -11.73 13.17 9.56
C ILE A 444 -13.13 13.78 9.71
N ASN A 445 -14.11 12.97 10.15
CA ASN A 445 -15.53 13.37 10.24
C ASN A 445 -16.02 14.03 8.94
N ASP A 446 -16.55 15.25 9.03
CA ASP A 446 -17.09 16.10 7.97
C ASP A 446 -16.03 16.87 7.16
N ARG A 447 -14.74 16.52 7.29
CA ARG A 447 -13.62 17.22 6.64
C ARG A 447 -12.65 16.28 5.93
N ALA A 448 -11.88 16.84 4.99
CA ALA A 448 -10.63 16.27 4.53
C ALA A 448 -9.48 17.29 4.67
N TYR A 449 -8.28 16.77 4.83
CA TYR A 449 -7.04 17.53 4.83
C TYR A 449 -6.13 16.95 3.74
N LEU A 450 -5.58 17.82 2.90
CA LEU A 450 -4.75 17.43 1.76
C LEU A 450 -3.42 18.16 1.83
N VAL A 451 -2.35 17.50 1.39
CA VAL A 451 -1.09 18.17 1.01
C VAL A 451 -0.78 17.76 -0.42
N THR A 452 -0.54 18.75 -1.26
CA THR A 452 -0.01 18.59 -2.62
C THR A 452 1.41 19.16 -2.71
N PHE A 453 2.12 18.87 -3.80
CA PHE A 453 3.48 19.36 -4.01
C PHE A 453 3.81 19.59 -5.49
N LEU A 454 4.44 20.74 -5.75
CA LEU A 454 5.33 21.00 -6.89
C LEU A 454 6.58 21.75 -6.38
N GLN A 455 6.33 22.90 -5.75
CA GLN A 455 7.38 23.84 -5.33
C GLN A 455 7.09 24.59 -4.03
N MET A 456 5.85 24.92 -3.66
CA MET A 456 5.54 25.62 -2.39
C MET A 456 4.18 25.22 -1.85
N ASP A 457 4.18 24.57 -0.69
CA ASP A 457 3.35 23.38 -0.49
C ASP A 457 2.07 23.74 0.29
N PRO A 458 0.88 23.65 -0.33
CA PRO A 458 -0.38 23.98 0.34
C PRO A 458 -0.88 22.81 1.19
N PHE A 459 -1.07 23.08 2.48
CA PHE A 459 -1.96 22.31 3.34
C PHE A 459 -3.39 22.83 3.16
N PHE A 460 -4.26 22.04 2.55
CA PHE A 460 -5.67 22.38 2.35
C PHE A 460 -6.56 21.83 3.47
N VAL A 461 -7.61 22.59 3.80
CA VAL A 461 -8.74 22.14 4.62
C VAL A 461 -9.99 22.14 3.75
N MET A 462 -10.66 20.98 3.68
CA MET A 462 -11.88 20.76 2.89
C MET A 462 -13.10 20.63 3.80
N ASP A 463 -14.20 21.26 3.40
CA ASP A 463 -15.52 21.10 4.02
C ASP A 463 -16.34 20.09 3.19
N LEU A 464 -16.69 18.97 3.81
CA LEU A 464 -17.48 17.87 3.25
C LEU A 464 -18.79 17.67 4.03
N SER A 465 -19.23 18.66 4.82
CA SER A 465 -20.45 18.60 5.65
C SER A 465 -21.75 18.60 4.85
N ASP A 466 -21.70 19.04 3.59
CA ASP A 466 -22.70 18.78 2.55
C ASP A 466 -22.08 17.86 1.49
N PRO A 467 -22.40 16.55 1.48
CA PRO A 467 -21.90 15.59 0.50
C PRO A 467 -22.15 15.97 -0.96
N ALA A 468 -23.17 16.79 -1.25
CA ALA A 468 -23.48 17.24 -2.61
C ALA A 468 -22.74 18.52 -3.02
N ASN A 469 -22.21 19.28 -2.05
CA ASN A 469 -21.49 20.54 -2.28
C ASN A 469 -20.15 20.59 -1.49
N PRO A 470 -19.23 19.62 -1.68
CA PRO A 470 -17.91 19.65 -1.07
C PRO A 470 -17.11 20.84 -1.62
N LYS A 471 -16.22 21.41 -0.80
CA LYS A 471 -15.43 22.60 -1.17
C LYS A 471 -14.10 22.71 -0.45
N VAL A 472 -13.13 23.37 -1.08
CA VAL A 472 -11.98 23.93 -0.36
C VAL A 472 -12.50 25.00 0.60
N GLN A 473 -12.13 24.90 1.88
CA GLN A 473 -12.51 25.86 2.91
C GLN A 473 -11.37 26.82 3.26
N GLY A 474 -10.12 26.34 3.25
CA GLY A 474 -8.92 27.14 3.51
C GLY A 474 -7.64 26.48 2.99
N GLU A 475 -6.58 27.28 2.85
CA GLU A 475 -5.28 26.91 2.29
C GLU A 475 -4.16 27.56 3.12
N LEU A 476 -3.08 26.82 3.36
CA LEU A 476 -1.87 27.28 4.05
C LEU A 476 -0.63 26.82 3.29
N LYS A 477 0.10 27.74 2.63
CA LYS A 477 1.38 27.43 2.01
C LYS A 477 2.53 27.47 3.01
N ILE A 478 3.35 26.42 3.05
CA ILE A 478 4.53 26.30 3.92
C ILE A 478 5.78 25.81 3.14
N PRO A 479 6.99 26.06 3.66
CA PRO A 479 8.19 25.35 3.23
C PRO A 479 8.14 23.91 3.75
N GLY A 480 8.37 22.94 2.86
CA GLY A 480 8.38 21.52 3.19
C GLY A 480 6.98 20.92 3.36
N PHE A 481 6.81 19.71 2.82
CA PHE A 481 5.55 19.00 2.73
C PHE A 481 5.40 17.93 3.82
N SER A 482 4.15 17.62 4.17
CA SER A 482 3.82 16.41 4.94
C SER A 482 3.43 15.28 3.98
N THR A 483 3.88 14.08 4.26
CA THR A 483 3.50 12.82 3.58
C THR A 483 2.51 12.01 4.41
N TYR A 484 2.53 12.22 5.74
CA TYR A 484 1.56 11.68 6.68
C TYR A 484 0.88 12.79 7.49
N LEU A 485 -0.43 12.63 7.71
CA LEU A 485 -1.28 13.54 8.49
C LEU A 485 -2.01 12.75 9.58
N HIS A 486 -1.81 13.14 10.84
CA HIS A 486 -2.42 12.51 12.00
C HIS A 486 -3.32 13.47 12.80
N PRO A 487 -4.57 13.13 13.14
CA PRO A 487 -5.39 13.94 14.03
C PRO A 487 -4.84 13.96 15.45
N LEU A 488 -4.43 15.13 15.95
CA LEU A 488 -4.19 15.32 17.39
C LEU A 488 -5.51 15.50 18.14
N ASP A 489 -6.42 16.31 17.57
CA ASP A 489 -7.82 16.42 18.00
C ASP A 489 -8.67 17.02 16.85
N ARG A 490 -9.92 17.43 17.14
CA ARG A 490 -10.84 18.03 16.16
C ARG A 490 -10.32 19.30 15.47
N ASN A 491 -9.42 20.02 16.13
CA ASN A 491 -8.91 21.33 15.73
C ASN A 491 -7.39 21.32 15.45
N ARG A 492 -6.70 20.18 15.59
CA ARG A 492 -5.24 20.11 15.43
C ARG A 492 -4.82 18.87 14.65
N ILE A 493 -3.99 19.08 13.63
CA ILE A 493 -3.40 18.03 12.79
C ILE A 493 -1.87 18.06 12.93
N ILE A 494 -1.27 16.90 13.16
CA ILE A 494 0.20 16.71 13.10
C ILE A 494 0.54 16.32 11.66
N GLY A 495 1.47 17.04 11.04
CA GLY A 495 2.08 16.67 9.78
C GLY A 495 3.49 16.10 9.98
N ILE A 496 3.83 15.03 9.26
CA ILE A 496 5.20 14.50 9.16
C ILE A 496 5.58 14.40 7.69
N GLY A 497 6.79 14.83 7.36
CA GLY A 497 7.38 14.70 6.04
C GLY A 497 8.80 15.29 6.02
N PHE A 498 9.10 16.11 5.02
CA PHE A 498 10.45 16.64 4.80
C PHE A 498 10.47 18.17 4.82
N ASP A 499 11.51 18.73 5.43
CA ASP A 499 11.87 20.13 5.22
C ASP A 499 12.58 20.30 3.87
N THR A 500 12.57 21.50 3.30
CA THR A 500 13.05 21.74 1.93
C THR A 500 13.69 23.12 1.76
N ILE A 501 14.76 23.19 0.97
CA ILE A 501 15.42 24.43 0.58
C ILE A 501 15.45 24.54 -0.96
N ASP A 502 15.16 25.73 -1.49
CA ASP A 502 15.27 26.05 -2.91
C ASP A 502 16.70 26.39 -3.32
N GLU A 503 17.18 25.82 -4.43
CA GLU A 503 18.45 26.18 -5.05
C GLU A 503 18.30 26.23 -6.58
N GLY A 504 17.97 27.41 -7.11
CA GLY A 504 17.60 27.58 -8.51
C GLY A 504 16.23 26.97 -8.80
N ASP A 505 16.11 26.21 -9.89
CA ASP A 505 14.87 25.54 -10.30
C ASP A 505 14.65 24.19 -9.57
N PHE A 506 15.52 23.81 -8.62
CA PHE A 506 15.45 22.55 -7.89
C PHE A 506 15.24 22.76 -6.39
N ARG A 507 14.39 21.93 -5.78
CA ARG A 507 14.08 21.94 -4.34
C ARG A 507 14.68 20.71 -3.64
N TRP A 508 15.63 20.95 -2.76
CA TRP A 508 16.36 19.88 -2.06
C TRP A 508 15.70 19.52 -0.72
N ARG A 509 15.24 18.26 -0.60
CA ARG A 509 14.83 17.65 0.68
C ARG A 509 15.97 17.70 1.70
N GLN A 510 15.66 18.18 2.91
CA GLN A 510 16.55 18.32 4.05
C GLN A 510 16.26 17.23 5.11
N GLY A 511 16.13 17.60 6.39
CA GLY A 511 15.76 16.68 7.47
C GLY A 511 14.26 16.39 7.55
N ILE A 512 13.88 15.51 8.47
CA ILE A 512 12.47 15.17 8.72
C ILE A 512 11.77 16.33 9.41
N LYS A 513 10.70 16.86 8.81
CA LYS A 513 9.87 17.94 9.37
C LYS A 513 8.68 17.34 10.11
N LEU A 514 8.54 17.73 11.38
CA LEU A 514 7.35 17.53 12.20
C LEU A 514 6.65 18.90 12.34
N ALA A 515 5.39 18.99 11.95
CA ALA A 515 4.59 20.21 11.95
C ALA A 515 3.29 20.03 12.75
N LEU A 516 2.78 21.11 13.34
CA LEU A 516 1.47 21.16 13.97
C LEU A 516 0.63 22.25 13.30
N PHE A 517 -0.52 21.85 12.76
CA PHE A 517 -1.51 22.73 12.16
C PHE A 517 -2.68 22.95 13.11
N ASP A 518 -3.13 24.20 13.22
CA ASP A 518 -4.34 24.59 13.96
C ASP A 518 -5.43 24.94 12.92
N VAL A 519 -6.52 24.19 12.99
CA VAL A 519 -7.66 24.19 12.05
C VAL A 519 -8.98 24.45 12.79
N SER A 520 -8.87 25.19 13.91
CA SER A 520 -10.01 25.71 14.69
C SER A 520 -10.80 26.77 13.93
N ASP A 521 -10.13 27.58 13.10
CA ASP A 521 -10.70 28.28 11.96
C ASP A 521 -10.29 27.54 10.67
N PRO A 522 -11.17 26.74 10.07
CA PRO A 522 -10.87 26.00 8.84
C PRO A 522 -10.64 26.89 7.61
N SER A 523 -11.06 28.16 7.65
CA SER A 523 -10.88 29.11 6.56
C SER A 523 -9.55 29.87 6.62
N ASN A 524 -8.87 29.81 7.76
CA ASN A 524 -7.55 30.37 7.98
C ASN A 524 -6.68 29.37 8.79
N PRO A 525 -6.36 28.19 8.22
CA PRO A 525 -5.48 27.22 8.85
C PRO A 525 -4.07 27.81 9.04
N VAL A 526 -3.39 27.49 10.14
CA VAL A 526 -2.06 28.02 10.46
C VAL A 526 -1.09 26.96 10.99
N GLU A 527 0.16 26.97 10.51
CA GLU A 527 1.25 26.22 11.13
C GLU A 527 1.60 26.93 12.44
N VAL A 528 1.38 26.24 13.56
CA VAL A 528 1.50 26.82 14.90
C VAL A 528 2.80 26.46 15.61
N GLY A 529 3.51 25.46 15.08
CA GLY A 529 4.85 25.11 15.48
C GLY A 529 5.38 23.99 14.57
N SER A 530 6.68 24.02 14.29
CA SER A 530 7.38 22.98 13.55
C SER A 530 8.75 22.70 14.14
N ARG A 531 9.31 21.54 13.80
CA ARG A 531 10.66 21.12 14.18
C ARG A 531 11.23 20.19 13.10
N VAL A 532 12.46 20.48 12.69
CA VAL A 532 13.24 19.64 11.76
C VAL A 532 14.19 18.74 12.56
N PHE A 533 14.40 17.51 12.09
CA PHE A 533 15.30 16.53 12.69
C PHE A 533 16.36 16.09 11.68
N GLY A 534 17.64 16.25 12.06
CA GLY A 534 18.80 16.01 11.20
C GLY A 534 18.88 16.95 10.00
N SER A 535 19.78 16.64 9.07
CA SER A 535 19.95 17.32 7.78
C SER A 535 19.62 16.38 6.60
N ARG A 536 19.86 16.86 5.37
CA ARG A 536 19.67 16.12 4.11
C ARG A 536 20.21 14.69 4.17
N GLY A 537 19.32 13.72 3.97
CA GLY A 537 19.58 12.28 4.10
C GLY A 537 18.88 11.64 5.30
N SER A 538 18.46 12.43 6.29
CA SER A 538 17.71 11.92 7.45
C SER A 538 16.35 11.35 7.06
N TYR A 539 15.94 10.28 7.72
CA TYR A 539 14.78 9.47 7.37
C TYR A 539 13.97 9.04 8.60
N SER A 540 12.69 8.77 8.38
CA SER A 540 11.77 8.17 9.35
C SER A 540 10.79 7.29 8.59
N SER A 541 10.60 6.05 9.04
CA SER A 541 9.56 5.16 8.50
C SER A 541 8.16 5.79 8.56
N THR A 542 7.90 6.72 9.49
CA THR A 542 6.62 7.43 9.62
C THR A 542 6.22 8.28 8.41
N VAL A 543 7.11 8.55 7.45
CA VAL A 543 6.77 9.29 6.23
C VAL A 543 6.05 8.43 5.19
N GLU A 544 6.19 7.10 5.26
CA GLU A 544 5.61 6.13 4.30
C GLU A 544 4.72 5.09 4.99
N GLU A 545 4.96 4.86 6.28
CA GLU A 545 4.37 3.82 7.09
C GLU A 545 3.75 4.40 8.37
N HIS A 546 2.41 4.40 8.43
CA HIS A 546 1.69 5.00 9.55
C HIS A 546 1.78 4.19 10.85
N HIS A 547 2.10 2.90 10.79
CA HIS A 547 2.21 2.08 12.00
C HIS A 547 3.52 2.30 12.78
N ALA A 548 4.54 2.85 12.12
CA ALA A 548 5.73 3.34 12.78
C ALA A 548 5.47 4.61 13.63
N PHE A 549 4.34 5.29 13.41
CA PHE A 549 3.92 6.44 14.21
C PHE A 549 3.20 5.96 15.46
N THR A 550 3.79 6.23 16.63
CA THR A 550 3.23 5.86 17.93
C THR A 550 2.96 7.11 18.76
N PHE A 551 1.69 7.38 19.08
CA PHE A 551 1.29 8.57 19.87
C PHE A 551 0.40 8.22 21.05
N ASP A 552 0.91 8.46 22.26
CA ASP A 552 0.15 8.41 23.51
C ASP A 552 -0.61 9.73 23.69
N VAL A 553 -1.86 9.75 23.24
CA VAL A 553 -2.77 10.92 23.34
C VAL A 553 -2.97 11.39 24.78
N LYS A 554 -3.05 10.45 25.75
CA LYS A 554 -3.29 10.72 27.17
C LYS A 554 -2.15 11.51 27.80
N ASN A 555 -0.91 11.15 27.46
CA ASN A 555 0.30 11.76 28.00
C ASN A 555 1.00 12.72 27.02
N ARG A 556 0.45 12.89 25.80
CA ARG A 556 0.94 13.68 24.66
C ARG A 556 2.35 13.30 24.18
N ILE A 557 2.72 12.02 24.28
CA ILE A 557 4.04 11.53 23.91
C ILE A 557 4.01 10.93 22.50
N LEU A 558 4.69 11.58 21.56
CA LEU A 558 5.05 10.99 20.26
C LEU A 558 6.37 10.24 20.41
N ALA A 559 6.39 8.99 19.98
CA ALA A 559 7.61 8.23 19.74
C ALA A 559 7.83 8.10 18.22
N LEU A 560 8.95 8.64 17.76
CA LEU A 560 9.27 8.84 16.35
C LEU A 560 10.59 8.14 15.99
N PRO A 561 10.56 7.06 15.17
CA PRO A 561 11.76 6.47 14.59
C PRO A 561 12.54 7.51 13.77
N LEU A 562 13.85 7.65 14.00
CA LEU A 562 14.69 8.63 13.32
C LEU A 562 16.10 8.11 13.03
N GLU A 563 16.37 7.96 11.74
CA GLU A 563 17.71 7.82 11.18
C GLU A 563 18.24 9.22 10.89
N MET A 564 19.24 9.66 11.66
CA MET A 564 19.76 11.02 11.60
C MET A 564 21.06 11.08 10.81
N TYR A 565 21.05 11.93 9.79
CA TYR A 565 22.23 12.46 9.14
C TYR A 565 22.46 13.89 9.67
N GLU A 566 23.72 14.32 9.78
CA GLU A 566 24.08 15.68 10.19
C GLU A 566 25.24 16.23 9.35
N GLY A 567 25.26 17.54 9.13
CA GLY A 567 26.19 18.18 8.19
C GLY A 567 25.68 18.10 6.75
N GLY A 568 26.61 18.07 5.80
CA GLY A 568 26.29 18.21 4.37
C GLY A 568 26.16 19.67 3.96
N ASP A 569 25.47 19.91 2.84
CA ASP A 569 25.10 21.23 2.31
C ASP A 569 23.72 21.10 1.64
N VAL A 570 23.16 22.18 1.09
CA VAL A 570 21.79 22.20 0.51
C VAL A 570 21.55 21.01 -0.45
N SER A 571 22.51 20.76 -1.35
CA SER A 571 22.48 19.65 -2.32
C SER A 571 23.18 18.37 -1.84
N ILE A 572 24.10 18.45 -0.88
CA ILE A 572 25.01 17.37 -0.46
C ILE A 572 24.46 16.67 0.79
N LEU A 573 24.37 15.34 0.76
CA LEU A 573 23.98 14.52 1.92
C LEU A 573 24.88 14.80 3.13
N GLY A 574 24.29 14.75 4.33
CA GLY A 574 25.05 14.77 5.58
C GLY A 574 25.86 13.49 5.81
N ASP A 575 26.58 13.44 6.92
CA ASP A 575 27.11 12.20 7.46
C ASP A 575 26.01 11.47 8.24
N TYR A 576 25.85 10.15 8.04
CA TYR A 576 25.08 9.31 8.96
C TYR A 576 25.64 9.41 10.40
N LYS A 577 24.76 9.51 11.41
CA LYS A 577 25.15 9.53 12.83
C LYS A 577 24.54 8.38 13.64
N THR A 578 23.22 8.16 13.56
CA THR A 578 22.51 7.20 14.43
C THR A 578 21.10 6.85 13.92
N SER A 579 20.70 5.59 14.11
CA SER A 579 19.30 5.14 14.09
C SER A 579 18.76 4.93 15.51
N GLY A 580 17.45 5.07 15.69
CA GLY A 580 16.82 4.93 16.99
C GLY A 580 15.42 5.55 17.08
N LEU A 581 14.91 5.63 18.31
CA LEU A 581 13.58 6.15 18.63
C LEU A 581 13.71 7.46 19.42
N SER A 582 13.08 8.55 18.96
CA SER A 582 13.08 9.84 19.65
C SER A 582 11.71 10.13 20.26
N LEU A 583 11.68 10.46 21.55
CA LEU A 583 10.45 10.70 22.30
C LEU A 583 10.23 12.21 22.49
N ILE A 584 9.04 12.67 22.15
CA ILE A 584 8.67 14.08 21.97
C ILE A 584 7.37 14.36 22.75
N ASP A 585 7.38 15.37 23.62
CA ASP A 585 6.18 15.93 24.24
C ASP A 585 5.59 17.00 23.30
N ILE A 586 4.33 16.81 22.90
CA ILE A 586 3.57 17.74 22.07
C ILE A 586 2.74 18.62 23.00
N ASP A 587 3.26 19.80 23.33
CA ASP A 587 2.63 20.68 24.31
C ASP A 587 1.59 21.64 23.69
N ASP A 588 0.57 21.99 24.47
CA ASP A 588 -0.47 22.95 24.10
C ASP A 588 0.07 24.37 23.83
N ALA A 589 1.28 24.68 24.32
CA ALA A 589 2.05 25.85 23.91
C ALA A 589 2.70 25.72 22.50
N LYS A 590 2.25 24.75 21.70
CA LYS A 590 2.55 24.56 20.26
C LYS A 590 4.04 24.26 20.00
N LYS A 591 4.60 23.31 20.77
CA LYS A 591 6.03 22.95 20.75
C LYS A 591 6.29 21.45 20.80
N PHE A 592 7.31 21.02 20.07
CA PHE A 592 7.84 19.65 20.03
C PHE A 592 9.06 19.51 20.94
N ASN A 593 8.82 19.34 22.25
CA ASN A 593 9.87 19.26 23.27
C ASN A 593 10.51 17.86 23.26
N ALA A 594 11.84 17.74 23.24
CA ALA A 594 12.48 16.44 23.38
C ALA A 594 12.41 15.92 24.83
N ILE A 595 11.87 14.71 25.01
CA ILE A 595 11.92 13.96 26.27
C ILE A 595 13.24 13.19 26.37
N GLY A 596 13.68 12.59 25.25
CA GLY A 596 14.95 11.88 25.12
C GLY A 596 15.01 11.05 23.82
N ARG A 597 16.11 10.31 23.64
CA ARG A 597 16.34 9.40 22.50
C ARG A 597 16.83 8.04 23.02
N ILE A 598 16.44 6.98 22.33
CA ILE A 598 16.99 5.62 22.45
C ILE A 598 17.73 5.36 21.15
N GLU A 599 19.02 5.08 21.22
CA GLU A 599 19.83 4.74 20.04
C GLU A 599 19.87 3.22 19.87
N THR A 600 19.47 2.74 18.70
CA THR A 600 19.58 1.32 18.32
C THR A 600 20.87 1.04 17.56
N PHE A 601 21.38 2.05 16.86
CA PHE A 601 22.69 2.05 16.20
C PHE A 601 23.34 3.44 16.23
N SER A 602 24.66 3.47 16.35
CA SER A 602 25.48 4.69 16.32
C SER A 602 26.83 4.36 15.68
N GLY A 603 27.21 5.06 14.60
CA GLY A 603 28.42 4.74 13.83
C GLY A 603 28.71 5.77 12.75
N GLY A 604 29.99 6.04 12.49
CA GLY A 604 30.44 7.00 11.48
C GLY A 604 30.95 6.31 10.22
N SER A 605 30.03 5.87 9.35
CA SER A 605 30.36 5.26 8.07
C SER A 605 29.33 5.65 7.00
N SER A 606 29.76 6.38 5.99
CA SER A 606 28.93 6.78 4.85
C SER A 606 28.67 5.58 3.92
N TYR A 607 27.53 4.92 4.10
CA TYR A 607 27.07 3.84 3.22
C TYR A 607 25.72 4.19 2.58
N TYR A 608 25.67 4.06 1.25
CA TYR A 608 24.47 4.30 0.43
C TYR A 608 24.47 3.43 -0.85
N TYR A 609 25.29 2.37 -0.92
CA TYR A 609 25.55 1.67 -2.19
C TYR A 609 25.72 0.14 -2.14
N ASP A 610 25.70 -0.50 -0.97
CA ASP A 610 25.59 -1.97 -0.86
C ASP A 610 24.28 -2.29 -0.12
N GLY A 611 23.34 -2.90 -0.82
CA GLY A 611 21.93 -2.99 -0.41
C GLY A 611 21.59 -3.97 0.72
N GLU A 612 22.56 -4.75 1.21
CA GLU A 612 22.30 -5.83 2.18
C GLU A 612 22.38 -5.39 3.66
N ASP A 613 23.17 -4.35 3.98
CA ASP A 613 23.46 -3.95 5.37
C ASP A 613 22.63 -2.76 5.90
N SER A 614 21.85 -2.09 5.04
CA SER A 614 21.22 -0.80 5.38
C SER A 614 20.06 -0.89 6.39
N ASP A 615 19.48 -2.07 6.63
CA ASP A 615 18.33 -2.26 7.53
C ASP A 615 18.72 -2.56 8.99
N GLN A 616 20.00 -2.78 9.28
CA GLN A 616 20.45 -3.22 10.61
C GLN A 616 19.96 -2.30 11.75
N ASN A 617 19.06 -2.85 12.58
CA ASN A 617 18.55 -2.23 13.81
C ASN A 617 17.69 -0.95 13.63
N LYS A 618 17.07 -0.73 12.46
CA LYS A 618 16.02 0.30 12.31
C LYS A 618 14.84 0.03 13.25
N VAL A 619 14.22 1.08 13.81
CA VAL A 619 13.04 0.94 14.66
C VAL A 619 11.77 0.89 13.79
N LEU A 620 11.16 -0.29 13.73
CA LEU A 620 10.00 -0.58 12.87
C LEU A 620 8.67 -0.27 13.56
N ARG A 621 8.62 -0.46 14.88
CA ARG A 621 7.46 -0.19 15.75
C ARG A 621 7.92 0.34 17.10
N SER A 622 7.04 1.06 17.78
CA SER A 622 7.18 1.32 19.21
C SER A 622 5.85 1.18 19.94
N VAL A 623 5.90 0.89 21.24
CA VAL A 623 4.73 0.72 22.10
C VAL A 623 4.96 1.46 23.42
N ILE A 624 4.07 2.36 23.80
CA ILE A 624 4.16 3.09 25.08
C ILE A 624 3.32 2.35 26.13
N LEU A 625 3.91 2.17 27.32
CA LEU A 625 3.35 1.47 28.47
C LEU A 625 3.34 2.40 29.70
N ASP A 626 2.28 2.33 30.52
CA ASP A 626 2.03 3.21 31.67
C ASP A 626 1.79 2.34 32.92
N ASP A 627 2.52 2.56 34.01
CA ASP A 627 2.39 1.77 35.25
C ASP A 627 1.17 2.14 36.10
N GLY A 628 0.39 3.14 35.70
CA GLY A 628 -0.75 3.67 36.45
C GLY A 628 -0.38 4.44 37.73
N ASN A 629 0.91 4.50 38.06
CA ASN A 629 1.49 5.11 39.27
C ASN A 629 2.45 6.29 38.94
N GLY A 630 2.71 6.55 37.65
CA GLY A 630 3.50 7.68 37.14
C GLY A 630 4.83 7.32 36.49
N SER A 631 5.23 6.04 36.41
CA SER A 631 6.29 5.61 35.49
C SER A 631 5.71 5.24 34.14
N ARG A 632 6.35 5.70 33.07
CA ARG A 632 6.07 5.24 31.71
C ARG A 632 7.29 4.53 31.15
N PHE A 633 7.05 3.61 30.23
CA PHE A 633 8.07 2.84 29.53
C PHE A 633 7.76 2.88 28.04
N VAL A 634 8.78 2.69 27.22
CA VAL A 634 8.64 2.51 25.78
C VAL A 634 9.35 1.25 25.35
N LEU A 635 8.65 0.47 24.53
CA LEU A 635 9.16 -0.66 23.81
C LEU A 635 9.61 -0.19 22.42
N SER A 636 10.80 -0.59 21.98
CA SER A 636 11.29 -0.34 20.61
C SER A 636 11.54 -1.68 19.94
N LEU A 637 10.91 -1.93 18.79
CA LEU A 637 11.09 -3.14 17.99
C LEU A 637 11.97 -2.84 16.76
N THR A 638 13.00 -3.66 16.55
CA THR A 638 13.78 -3.72 15.32
C THR A 638 13.60 -5.09 14.67
N SER A 639 14.18 -5.29 13.49
CA SER A 639 14.33 -6.60 12.83
C SER A 639 14.90 -7.68 13.75
N ASP A 640 15.91 -7.31 14.54
CA ASP A 640 16.80 -8.24 15.24
C ASP A 640 16.55 -8.31 16.75
N PHE A 641 15.85 -7.32 17.33
CA PHE A 641 15.66 -7.25 18.77
C PHE A 641 14.50 -6.37 19.24
N MET A 642 14.19 -6.51 20.52
CA MET A 642 13.26 -5.67 21.26
C MET A 642 13.97 -5.01 22.46
N LEU A 643 13.88 -3.69 22.58
CA LEU A 643 14.34 -2.92 23.74
C LEU A 643 13.15 -2.50 24.60
N LEU A 644 13.32 -2.53 25.92
CA LEU A 644 12.41 -1.89 26.87
C LEU A 644 13.19 -0.84 27.65
N ASN A 645 12.73 0.41 27.59
CA ASN A 645 13.35 1.56 28.27
C ASN A 645 12.33 2.29 29.14
N LYS A 646 12.74 2.78 30.31
CA LYS A 646 11.94 3.71 31.11
C LYS A 646 11.98 5.09 30.46
N ILE A 647 10.82 5.72 30.33
CA ILE A 647 10.70 7.11 29.88
C ILE A 647 11.12 8.02 31.04
N ASP A 648 12.42 8.26 31.14
CA ASP A 648 13.07 9.21 32.04
C ASP A 648 14.14 10.02 31.27
N LYS A 649 14.79 10.96 31.95
CA LYS A 649 15.80 11.87 31.34
C LYS A 649 17.05 11.19 30.79
N LYS A 650 17.21 9.87 30.96
CA LYS A 650 18.30 9.05 30.43
C LYS A 650 17.81 7.93 29.51
N MET A 651 16.49 7.80 29.32
CA MET A 651 15.85 6.64 28.70
C MET A 651 16.36 5.31 29.27
N THR A 652 16.43 5.20 30.61
CA THR A 652 17.07 4.07 31.31
C THR A 652 16.59 2.71 30.78
N GLN A 653 17.49 1.97 30.13
CA GLN A 653 17.19 0.63 29.60
C GLN A 653 16.87 -0.35 30.74
N ILE A 654 15.73 -1.03 30.63
CA ILE A 654 15.28 -2.09 31.55
C ILE A 654 15.77 -3.46 31.04
N GLY A 655 15.77 -3.67 29.72
CA GLY A 655 16.32 -4.88 29.11
C GLY A 655 16.47 -4.81 27.59
N LYS A 656 17.03 -5.87 27.03
CA LYS A 656 17.03 -6.20 25.59
C LYS A 656 16.65 -7.67 25.47
N ILE A 657 15.87 -8.01 24.45
CA ILE A 657 15.60 -9.39 24.05
C ILE A 657 15.96 -9.53 22.57
N GLN A 658 16.60 -10.65 22.24
CA GLN A 658 17.10 -11.08 20.94
C GLN A 658 17.02 -12.62 20.94
#